data_AF-A0A951T5C9-F1
#
_entry.id   AF-A0A951T5C9-F1
#
_cell.length_a   1.000
_cell.length_b   1.000
_cell.length_c   1.000
_cell.angle_alpha   90.00
_cell.angle_beta   90.00
_cell.angle_gamma   90.00
#
_symmetry.space_group_name_H-M   'P 1'
#
loop_
_entity.id
_entity.type
_entity.pdbx_description
1 polymer ?
#
loop_
_entity_poly.entity_id
_entity_poly.type
_entity_poly.pdbx_seq_one_letter_code
_entity_poly.pdbx_strand_id
1 'polypeptide(L)'
;MLTVLLSLSLLAAGQTEVPLETLLETCQVSQGWGQTGLGTAAFAPGGNAPLRLRIEDKEYDRGVGHHANGEIVVPLGGRYLSFKTEAGVQWQGGGKGSAVLEVWVDGEKRFESGVMSDSDPAKTVDIPLAGARELRLAAKDGGDGVSCDMANWAEARLARDPAVPAIGKPVFSLDGAPLDGPYEMEGSFALFGRDNGSQLAVARPLNFATVGVAPDGAARLTLPVSDINGAFSVRVEVAHAGGGAARARLSLDSGDSAKARISDGTAMLTVSGEGNGGSDTVTLEIVAGHDAALRLLRLEYLSAGRVLPVYLLPAQADTAHPPTPRETALNPALEGELVEWDWRLQDGIGAGETRATFAEATALTLSRGDALLAELTARGCVPEKEAAHWDGLRGKVEKLRGETLPDNDPRWETLWREAHLARRALVFANPLADTGPLVFVKQAPGVFSHQLTQYYGRYARPGGGVHVLDRPGRSMAVRQLAAGALPQGSYMQPEVTHDGRRVMVAFCAVDAPPKDTFAGQHGHYYHLYDMAADGSDLRRLTEGDFDDFSPKELPNGKIMFISTRRGGWHRCGTPGCEVYTLALMDPDGGNIRTVSYHETQEWDPSVLNDGRVIYTRWDYVDRNAVHYQQLWVVRPDGTAPAAFYGNNTLNPVGVWEARAVPGSRQIMATAAAHHAMTAGSVILVDPTIGVDGLEPVTRLTPEVPFPESEGPLAPFWRSGAPADPPSRSPEMDRWPGQCYRSPYPLSETLFLAAFSYDTLIGEPKGNYANMFGLYLADAFGNRELLHRDLNISSVWPVPLRAREAAPVMPPAWDEKAPAEGTYLVQNVYDSDPALPDEKITHLRIVQVLPKSTSGANNPTVGAANASPGKQVLGTVPVEEDGSAFFTAPSGIGLAFQALDARGRAVQVMRSVSYLQPGENASCVGCHENRHRAPLAGGSVTLASKRAPSRIEPGPDGSLPLSYPIMVQPVLDRNCVQCHGGDHPKGPGGKAILLTGEPEGRYTKSYNALVERVSYAAWGRGEFPAGNCEPLAMPDFFGARGSALMKMLDEGHHNVELSPEEHERLVTWMDANALFYGTFNHADQERQQRGERIAGPDLE
;
A
#
# COMPACT_ATOMS: atom_id res chain seq x y z
N MET A 1 15.96 39.53 -29.05
CA MET A 1 15.13 40.33 -29.98
C MET A 1 13.68 39.86 -29.81
N LEU A 2 12.83 40.76 -29.32
CA LEU A 2 11.36 40.76 -29.25
C LEU A 2 10.56 39.50 -28.80
N THR A 3 10.08 39.56 -27.56
CA THR A 3 8.66 39.55 -27.14
C THR A 3 7.70 38.52 -27.76
N VAL A 4 7.41 37.44 -27.02
CA VAL A 4 6.06 36.86 -26.89
C VAL A 4 5.92 36.40 -25.43
N LEU A 5 5.35 37.27 -24.60
CA LEU A 5 5.01 37.05 -23.19
C LEU A 5 3.54 37.46 -23.03
N LEU A 6 2.78 36.64 -22.30
CA LEU A 6 1.38 36.82 -21.84
C LEU A 6 0.25 36.67 -22.87
N SER A 7 -0.40 35.50 -22.84
CA SER A 7 -1.85 35.39 -23.12
C SER A 7 -2.41 34.05 -22.63
N LEU A 8 -2.94 34.02 -21.40
CA LEU A 8 -3.89 33.05 -20.79
C LEU A 8 -3.91 33.40 -19.29
N SER A 9 -4.94 33.90 -18.63
CA SER A 9 -6.34 34.15 -18.95
C SER A 9 -6.78 35.38 -18.13
N LEU A 10 -6.86 36.55 -18.77
CA LEU A 10 -7.79 37.57 -18.29
C LEU A 10 -9.18 37.00 -18.54
N LEU A 11 -10.01 36.87 -17.51
CA LEU A 11 -11.45 37.03 -17.70
C LEU A 11 -11.60 38.34 -18.47
N ALA A 12 -12.06 38.26 -19.72
CA ALA A 12 -12.33 39.45 -20.50
C ALA A 12 -13.34 40.28 -19.71
N ALA A 13 -12.90 41.42 -19.18
CA ALA A 13 -13.76 42.40 -18.54
C ALA A 13 -14.91 42.71 -19.51
N GLY A 14 -16.11 42.25 -19.17
CA GLY A 14 -17.31 42.39 -20.00
C GLY A 14 -18.08 41.12 -20.39
N GLN A 15 -17.60 39.90 -20.11
CA GLN A 15 -18.44 38.70 -20.30
C GLN A 15 -19.50 38.57 -19.18
N THR A 16 -20.77 38.61 -19.57
CA THR A 16 -21.93 38.44 -18.68
C THR A 16 -22.26 36.98 -18.38
N GLU A 17 -21.76 36.02 -19.15
CA GLU A 17 -21.96 34.57 -18.92
C GLU A 17 -20.61 33.88 -18.64
N VAL A 18 -20.58 33.07 -17.57
CA VAL A 18 -19.42 32.31 -17.09
C VAL A 18 -19.69 30.82 -17.31
N PRO A 19 -18.94 30.12 -18.18
CA PRO A 19 -19.08 28.67 -18.34
C PRO A 19 -18.75 27.93 -17.04
N LEU A 20 -19.56 26.94 -16.68
CA LEU A 20 -19.45 26.24 -15.39
C LEU A 20 -18.12 25.49 -15.27
N GLU A 21 -17.61 24.94 -16.38
CA GLU A 21 -16.33 24.23 -16.41
C GLU A 21 -15.15 25.12 -15.96
N THR A 22 -15.27 26.44 -16.07
CA THR A 22 -14.25 27.38 -15.59
C THR A 22 -14.28 27.62 -14.08
N LEU A 23 -15.33 27.16 -13.40
CA LEU A 23 -15.53 27.30 -11.96
C LEU A 23 -15.33 25.99 -11.19
N LEU A 24 -15.11 24.87 -11.89
CA LEU A 24 -15.05 23.55 -11.26
C LEU A 24 -13.95 23.41 -10.20
N GLU A 25 -12.84 24.13 -10.33
CA GLU A 25 -11.79 24.22 -9.31
C GLU A 25 -12.30 24.73 -7.95
N THR A 26 -13.44 25.43 -7.93
CA THR A 26 -14.07 25.98 -6.73
C THR A 26 -15.27 25.16 -6.24
N CYS A 27 -15.68 24.13 -7.00
CA CYS A 27 -16.83 23.31 -6.69
C CYS A 27 -16.44 22.13 -5.79
N GLN A 28 -17.37 21.65 -4.99
CA GLN A 28 -17.27 20.31 -4.39
C GLN A 28 -17.93 19.33 -5.34
N VAL A 29 -17.23 18.24 -5.66
CA VAL A 29 -17.73 17.22 -6.59
C VAL A 29 -17.65 15.84 -5.93
N SER A 30 -18.74 15.09 -6.01
CA SER A 30 -18.82 13.68 -5.63
C SER A 30 -19.52 12.91 -6.74
N GLN A 31 -19.14 11.65 -6.95
CA GLN A 31 -19.76 10.78 -7.94
C GLN A 31 -19.49 9.31 -7.64
N GLY A 32 -20.41 8.46 -8.08
CA GLY A 32 -20.31 7.01 -7.87
C GLY A 32 -19.22 6.34 -8.70
N TRP A 33 -18.76 6.97 -9.78
CA TRP A 33 -17.77 6.40 -10.69
C TRP A 33 -16.96 7.46 -11.44
N GLY A 34 -15.69 7.15 -11.70
CA GLY A 34 -14.84 7.89 -12.64
C GLY A 34 -14.33 9.25 -12.14
N GLN A 35 -13.89 10.07 -13.09
CA GLN A 35 -13.50 11.47 -12.96
C GLN A 35 -14.48 12.36 -13.73
N THR A 36 -14.68 13.59 -13.23
CA THR A 36 -15.54 14.59 -13.87
C THR A 36 -14.91 15.06 -15.17
N GLY A 37 -15.71 15.09 -16.24
CA GLY A 37 -15.27 15.56 -17.56
C GLY A 37 -15.46 17.06 -17.74
N LEU A 38 -14.43 17.75 -18.22
CA LEU A 38 -14.46 19.16 -18.61
C LEU A 38 -14.61 19.24 -20.14
N GLY A 39 -15.78 19.64 -20.63
CA GLY A 39 -16.09 19.53 -22.07
C GLY A 39 -16.19 18.08 -22.56
N THR A 40 -16.18 17.11 -21.64
CA THR A 40 -16.27 15.66 -21.92
C THR A 40 -17.24 15.01 -20.95
N ALA A 41 -17.68 13.78 -21.27
CA ALA A 41 -18.40 12.93 -20.32
C ALA A 41 -17.52 12.57 -19.12
N ALA A 42 -18.13 12.04 -18.06
CA ALA A 42 -17.37 11.38 -16.99
C ALA A 42 -16.57 10.20 -17.57
N PHE A 43 -15.39 9.92 -17.01
CA PHE A 43 -14.49 8.93 -17.59
C PHE A 43 -13.70 8.17 -16.52
N ALA A 44 -13.26 6.96 -16.86
CA ALA A 44 -12.43 6.17 -15.97
C ALA A 44 -11.02 6.78 -15.86
N PRO A 45 -10.46 6.95 -14.65
CA PRO A 45 -9.08 7.37 -14.48
C PRO A 45 -8.14 6.35 -15.15
N GLY A 46 -7.36 6.78 -16.15
CA GLY A 46 -6.42 5.92 -16.89
C GLY A 46 -7.06 5.03 -17.98
N GLY A 47 -8.32 5.28 -18.35
CA GLY A 47 -8.98 4.62 -19.47
C GLY A 47 -8.66 5.25 -20.84
N ASN A 48 -9.42 4.86 -21.86
CA ASN A 48 -9.38 5.51 -23.18
C ASN A 48 -9.68 7.02 -23.07
N ALA A 49 -9.29 7.78 -24.10
CA ALA A 49 -9.57 9.22 -24.17
C ALA A 49 -11.04 9.51 -23.83
N PRO A 50 -11.32 10.53 -22.99
CA PRO A 50 -12.67 10.80 -22.52
C PRO A 50 -13.59 11.12 -23.71
N LEU A 51 -14.82 10.58 -23.64
CA LEU A 51 -15.82 10.80 -24.68
C LEU A 51 -16.23 12.27 -24.70
N ARG A 52 -16.43 12.84 -25.90
CA ARG A 52 -17.06 14.15 -26.04
C ARG A 52 -18.42 14.15 -25.34
N LEU A 53 -18.79 15.28 -24.75
CA LEU A 53 -20.13 15.49 -24.22
C LEU A 53 -21.14 15.25 -25.33
N ARG A 54 -21.99 14.25 -25.16
CA ARG A 54 -23.02 13.92 -26.14
C ARG A 54 -24.29 13.52 -25.43
N ILE A 55 -25.39 14.16 -25.79
CA ILE A 55 -26.74 13.80 -25.32
C ILE A 55 -27.53 13.46 -26.58
N GLU A 56 -28.08 12.24 -26.63
CA GLU A 56 -28.71 11.68 -27.83
C GLU A 56 -27.77 11.74 -29.07
N ASP A 57 -28.12 12.52 -30.09
CA ASP A 57 -27.38 12.67 -31.35
C ASP A 57 -26.54 13.95 -31.41
N LYS A 58 -26.64 14.82 -30.40
CA LYS A 58 -25.96 16.11 -30.35
C LYS A 58 -24.69 16.06 -29.49
N GLU A 59 -23.56 16.41 -30.09
CA GLU A 59 -22.30 16.65 -29.39
C GLU A 59 -22.16 18.12 -28.95
N TYR A 60 -21.45 18.32 -27.84
CA TYR A 60 -21.21 19.63 -27.25
C TYR A 60 -19.72 19.83 -27.00
N ASP A 61 -19.24 21.04 -27.27
CA ASP A 61 -17.84 21.41 -27.02
C ASP A 61 -17.62 21.88 -25.57
N ARG A 62 -18.70 22.21 -24.84
CA ARG A 62 -18.65 22.78 -23.49
C ARG A 62 -19.67 22.19 -22.54
N GLY A 63 -19.35 22.26 -21.26
CA GLY A 63 -20.15 21.72 -20.17
C GLY A 63 -19.37 20.77 -19.28
N VAL A 64 -20.10 20.05 -18.43
CA VAL A 64 -19.52 19.17 -17.41
C VAL A 64 -20.22 17.80 -17.43
N GLY A 65 -19.44 16.72 -17.43
CA GLY A 65 -19.95 15.35 -17.28
C GLY A 65 -19.58 14.77 -15.91
N HIS A 66 -20.55 14.22 -15.17
CA HIS A 66 -20.32 13.50 -13.91
C HIS A 66 -21.16 12.22 -13.86
N HIS A 67 -20.98 11.36 -12.86
CA HIS A 67 -21.65 10.06 -12.80
C HIS A 67 -22.57 9.91 -11.57
N ALA A 68 -23.72 9.24 -11.75
CA ALA A 68 -24.62 8.93 -10.64
C ALA A 68 -24.08 7.83 -9.71
N ASN A 69 -24.46 7.74 -8.43
CA ASN A 69 -25.06 8.82 -7.64
C ASN A 69 -23.96 9.87 -7.36
N GLY A 70 -24.21 11.13 -7.69
CA GLY A 70 -23.18 12.17 -7.60
C GLY A 70 -23.73 13.59 -7.65
N GLU A 71 -23.00 14.53 -7.08
CA GLU A 71 -23.35 15.95 -7.06
C GLU A 71 -22.16 16.87 -7.36
N ILE A 72 -22.45 17.99 -8.00
CA ILE A 72 -21.55 19.14 -8.17
C ILE A 72 -22.17 20.30 -7.39
N VAL A 73 -21.53 20.70 -6.31
CA VAL A 73 -21.94 21.85 -5.48
C VAL A 73 -21.11 23.06 -5.86
N VAL A 74 -21.79 24.04 -6.46
CA VAL A 74 -21.23 25.28 -6.98
C VAL A 74 -21.49 26.42 -5.98
N PRO A 75 -20.45 26.98 -5.34
CA PRO A 75 -20.62 28.12 -4.45
C PRO A 75 -20.91 29.38 -5.28
N LEU A 76 -22.17 29.84 -5.27
CA LEU A 76 -22.60 31.03 -6.01
C LEU A 76 -22.25 32.31 -5.27
N GLY A 77 -22.32 32.30 -3.94
CA GLY A 77 -22.03 33.45 -3.09
C GLY A 77 -22.86 34.70 -3.41
N GLY A 78 -24.02 34.57 -4.07
CA GLY A 78 -24.84 35.69 -4.53
C GLY A 78 -24.26 36.45 -5.72
N ARG A 79 -23.37 35.86 -6.52
CA ARG A 79 -22.67 36.54 -7.64
C ARG A 79 -23.38 36.43 -8.98
N TYR A 80 -24.40 35.58 -9.08
CA TYR A 80 -25.00 35.19 -10.36
C TYR A 80 -26.51 35.44 -10.36
N LEU A 81 -27.05 35.73 -11.54
CA LEU A 81 -28.46 36.02 -11.78
C LEU A 81 -29.23 34.81 -12.29
N SER A 82 -28.57 33.90 -13.03
CA SER A 82 -29.17 32.67 -13.52
C SER A 82 -28.14 31.60 -13.85
N PHE A 83 -28.60 30.35 -13.93
CA PHE A 83 -27.88 29.18 -14.42
C PHE A 83 -28.62 28.60 -15.62
N LYS A 84 -27.89 28.29 -16.70
CA LYS A 84 -28.44 27.70 -17.92
C LYS A 84 -27.64 26.48 -18.34
N THR A 85 -28.30 25.41 -18.76
CA THR A 85 -27.65 24.18 -19.26
C THR A 85 -28.62 23.37 -20.12
N GLU A 86 -28.08 22.48 -20.95
CA GLU A 86 -28.79 21.34 -21.54
C GLU A 86 -28.40 20.08 -20.77
N ALA A 87 -29.35 19.50 -20.02
CA ALA A 87 -29.12 18.38 -19.12
C ALA A 87 -29.58 17.06 -19.75
N GLY A 88 -28.78 16.00 -19.66
CA GLY A 88 -29.17 14.67 -20.16
C GLY A 88 -28.15 13.59 -19.84
N VAL A 89 -28.42 12.36 -20.27
CA VAL A 89 -27.51 11.22 -20.05
C VAL A 89 -26.58 11.06 -21.26
N GLN A 90 -25.31 10.76 -21.00
CA GLN A 90 -24.30 10.55 -22.02
C GLN A 90 -24.69 9.40 -22.95
N TRP A 91 -24.78 9.70 -24.26
CA TRP A 91 -25.04 8.71 -25.29
C TRP A 91 -23.97 7.60 -25.29
N GLN A 92 -24.42 6.34 -25.13
CA GLN A 92 -23.55 5.16 -25.07
C GLN A 92 -23.99 4.02 -26.00
N GLY A 93 -24.84 4.33 -26.98
CA GLY A 93 -25.39 3.36 -27.92
C GLY A 93 -26.86 3.01 -27.67
N GLY A 94 -27.52 3.71 -26.74
CA GLY A 94 -28.96 3.72 -26.55
C GLY A 94 -29.47 2.64 -25.59
N GLY A 95 -30.30 3.06 -24.63
CA GLY A 95 -30.93 2.21 -23.61
C GLY A 95 -29.96 1.62 -22.58
N LYS A 96 -28.77 2.22 -22.40
CA LYS A 96 -27.70 1.64 -21.57
C LYS A 96 -27.55 2.24 -20.18
N GLY A 97 -27.80 3.53 -20.04
CA GLY A 97 -27.74 4.25 -18.77
C GLY A 97 -29.06 4.95 -18.50
N SER A 98 -29.41 5.11 -17.23
CA SER A 98 -30.62 5.79 -16.81
C SER A 98 -30.40 6.60 -15.52
N ALA A 99 -30.62 7.92 -15.58
CA ALA A 99 -30.37 8.79 -14.45
C ALA A 99 -31.49 9.81 -14.23
N VAL A 100 -31.64 10.26 -12.98
CA VAL A 100 -32.48 11.41 -12.62
C VAL A 100 -31.57 12.60 -12.33
N LEU A 101 -31.64 13.62 -13.17
CA LEU A 101 -30.87 14.86 -13.02
C LEU A 101 -31.72 15.90 -12.27
N GLU A 102 -31.15 16.47 -11.21
CA GLU A 102 -31.79 17.46 -10.35
C GLU A 102 -30.94 18.72 -10.25
N VAL A 103 -31.59 19.88 -10.18
CA VAL A 103 -30.94 21.15 -9.84
C VAL A 103 -31.55 21.71 -8.57
N TRP A 104 -30.70 22.00 -7.60
CA TRP A 104 -31.04 22.54 -6.30
C TRP A 104 -30.41 23.92 -6.13
N VAL A 105 -31.12 24.85 -5.52
CA VAL A 105 -30.64 26.20 -5.21
C VAL A 105 -30.95 26.49 -3.75
N ASP A 106 -29.90 26.75 -2.96
CA ASP A 106 -29.99 26.96 -1.50
C ASP A 106 -30.83 25.88 -0.77
N GLY A 107 -30.61 24.61 -1.12
CA GLY A 107 -31.33 23.48 -0.55
C GLY A 107 -32.75 23.25 -1.09
N GLU A 108 -33.27 24.13 -1.96
CA GLU A 108 -34.58 23.95 -2.61
C GLU A 108 -34.43 23.38 -4.03
N LYS A 109 -35.13 22.28 -4.34
CA LYS A 109 -35.13 21.69 -5.68
C LYS A 109 -35.88 22.61 -6.65
N ARG A 110 -35.19 23.02 -7.72
CA ARG A 110 -35.73 23.91 -8.78
C ARG A 110 -35.99 23.18 -10.09
N PHE A 111 -35.32 22.06 -10.33
CA PHE A 111 -35.52 21.21 -11.50
C PHE A 111 -35.34 19.73 -11.15
N GLU A 112 -36.10 18.87 -11.82
CA GLU A 112 -35.93 17.42 -11.85
C GLU A 112 -36.28 16.93 -13.25
N SER A 113 -35.45 16.09 -13.83
CA SER A 113 -35.70 15.53 -15.15
C SER A 113 -36.72 14.39 -15.15
N GLY A 114 -36.95 13.73 -14.02
CA GLY A 114 -37.42 12.34 -13.99
C GLY A 114 -36.35 11.39 -14.54
N VAL A 115 -36.63 10.09 -14.63
CA VAL A 115 -35.70 9.12 -15.23
C VAL A 115 -35.49 9.48 -16.70
N MET A 116 -34.24 9.73 -17.08
CA MET A 116 -33.79 9.92 -18.45
C MET A 116 -32.87 8.77 -18.83
N SER A 117 -33.04 8.20 -20.02
CA SER A 117 -32.11 7.27 -20.64
C SER A 117 -31.07 8.01 -21.48
N ASP A 118 -29.95 7.36 -21.82
CA ASP A 118 -28.98 7.86 -22.80
C ASP A 118 -29.58 8.07 -24.21
N SER A 119 -30.77 7.52 -24.49
CA SER A 119 -31.53 7.76 -25.72
C SER A 119 -32.47 8.99 -25.68
N ASP A 120 -32.65 9.62 -24.53
CA ASP A 120 -33.58 10.74 -24.41
C ASP A 120 -32.92 12.06 -24.85
N PRO A 121 -33.68 12.98 -25.49
CA PRO A 121 -33.17 14.29 -25.87
C PRO A 121 -32.83 15.12 -24.62
N ALA A 122 -31.88 16.04 -24.79
CA ALA A 122 -31.48 16.96 -23.71
C ALA A 122 -32.64 17.83 -23.23
N LYS A 123 -32.71 18.05 -21.91
CA LYS A 123 -33.66 18.98 -21.29
C LYS A 123 -32.98 20.32 -21.04
N THR A 124 -33.54 21.39 -21.61
CA THR A 124 -33.07 22.75 -21.33
C THR A 124 -33.49 23.17 -19.92
N VAL A 125 -32.53 23.67 -19.16
CA VAL A 125 -32.70 24.17 -17.80
C VAL A 125 -32.26 25.63 -17.76
N ASP A 126 -33.11 26.50 -17.21
CA ASP A 126 -32.85 27.93 -16.99
C ASP A 126 -33.40 28.31 -15.62
N ILE A 127 -32.51 28.46 -14.63
CA ILE A 127 -32.86 28.64 -13.22
C ILE A 127 -32.41 30.03 -12.76
N PRO A 128 -33.30 30.86 -12.18
CA PRO A 128 -32.90 32.12 -11.57
C PRO A 128 -32.06 31.89 -10.31
N LEU A 129 -30.98 32.65 -10.16
CA LEU A 129 -30.01 32.54 -9.06
C LEU A 129 -29.82 33.85 -8.29
N ALA A 130 -30.63 34.88 -8.55
CA ALA A 130 -30.49 36.17 -7.90
C ALA A 130 -30.51 36.03 -6.37
N GLY A 131 -29.39 36.37 -5.72
CA GLY A 131 -29.20 36.26 -4.27
C GLY A 131 -28.85 34.86 -3.74
N ALA A 132 -28.84 33.83 -4.60
CA ALA A 132 -28.58 32.46 -4.20
C ALA A 132 -27.12 32.25 -3.77
N ARG A 133 -26.90 31.41 -2.76
CA ARG A 133 -25.57 31.13 -2.18
C ARG A 133 -24.95 29.86 -2.75
N GLU A 134 -25.77 28.89 -3.12
CA GLU A 134 -25.37 27.57 -3.59
C GLU A 134 -26.24 27.12 -4.77
N LEU A 135 -25.59 26.51 -5.77
CA LEU A 135 -26.23 25.74 -6.83
C LEU A 135 -25.70 24.31 -6.74
N ARG A 136 -26.58 23.32 -6.64
CA ARG A 136 -26.19 21.92 -6.62
C ARG A 136 -26.81 21.18 -7.80
N LEU A 137 -25.94 20.56 -8.61
CA LEU A 137 -26.31 19.72 -9.75
C LEU A 137 -26.16 18.26 -9.32
N ALA A 138 -27.27 17.54 -9.16
CA ALA A 138 -27.25 16.17 -8.70
C ALA A 138 -27.69 15.21 -9.81
N ALA A 139 -27.10 14.03 -9.83
CA ALA A 139 -27.53 12.90 -10.64
C ALA A 139 -27.75 11.71 -9.72
N LYS A 140 -28.95 11.14 -9.80
CA LYS A 140 -29.31 9.90 -9.11
C LYS A 140 -29.44 8.76 -10.11
N ASP A 141 -29.27 7.52 -9.66
CA ASP A 141 -29.64 6.36 -10.46
C ASP A 141 -31.13 6.40 -10.82
N GLY A 142 -31.49 5.77 -11.94
CA GLY A 142 -32.88 5.64 -12.38
C GLY A 142 -33.69 4.59 -11.62
N GLY A 143 -33.14 4.01 -10.55
CA GLY A 143 -33.71 2.89 -9.81
C GLY A 143 -33.32 1.49 -10.33
N ASP A 144 -32.40 1.41 -11.29
CA ASP A 144 -31.85 0.16 -11.88
C ASP A 144 -30.35 -0.05 -11.59
N GLY A 145 -29.78 0.78 -10.72
CA GLY A 145 -28.35 0.79 -10.35
C GLY A 145 -27.53 1.73 -11.23
N VAL A 146 -26.31 2.06 -10.80
CA VAL A 146 -25.54 3.19 -11.38
C VAL A 146 -24.91 2.90 -12.75
N SER A 147 -25.09 1.72 -13.34
CA SER A 147 -24.30 1.32 -14.51
C SER A 147 -24.56 2.23 -15.71
N CYS A 148 -23.51 2.85 -16.25
CA CYS A 148 -23.56 3.76 -17.40
C CYS A 148 -24.32 5.08 -17.14
N ASP A 149 -24.56 5.47 -15.89
CA ASP A 149 -25.34 6.65 -15.51
C ASP A 149 -24.50 7.94 -15.51
N MET A 150 -23.92 8.25 -16.66
CA MET A 150 -23.14 9.46 -16.88
C MET A 150 -24.09 10.63 -17.19
N ALA A 151 -24.23 11.54 -16.25
CA ALA A 151 -25.00 12.77 -16.38
C ALA A 151 -24.15 13.89 -17.00
N ASN A 152 -24.70 14.51 -18.04
CA ASN A 152 -24.09 15.62 -18.75
C ASN A 152 -24.88 16.91 -18.51
N TRP A 153 -24.15 17.96 -18.14
CA TRP A 153 -24.60 19.35 -18.04
C TRP A 153 -23.95 20.16 -19.17
N ALA A 154 -24.48 20.02 -20.37
CA ALA A 154 -23.93 20.61 -21.59
C ALA A 154 -24.23 22.12 -21.69
N GLU A 155 -23.29 22.91 -22.21
CA GLU A 155 -23.36 24.38 -22.27
C GLU A 155 -23.73 25.04 -20.92
N ALA A 156 -23.39 24.37 -19.83
CA ALA A 156 -23.64 24.82 -18.47
C ALA A 156 -22.93 26.15 -18.22
N ARG A 157 -23.69 27.19 -17.86
CA ARG A 157 -23.16 28.54 -17.66
C ARG A 157 -24.00 29.36 -16.69
N LEU A 158 -23.35 30.34 -16.09
CA LEU A 158 -23.92 31.23 -15.08
C LEU A 158 -23.89 32.67 -15.58
N ALA A 159 -25.00 33.40 -15.48
CA ALA A 159 -25.03 34.82 -15.78
C ALA A 159 -24.53 35.62 -14.57
N ARG A 160 -23.45 36.38 -14.69
CA ARG A 160 -22.90 37.21 -13.61
C ARG A 160 -23.79 38.41 -13.33
N ASP A 161 -23.95 38.74 -12.05
CA ASP A 161 -24.59 39.98 -11.63
C ASP A 161 -23.61 41.16 -11.79
N PRO A 162 -23.89 42.14 -12.66
CA PRO A 162 -23.01 43.31 -12.85
C PRO A 162 -22.94 44.23 -11.63
N ALA A 163 -23.83 44.07 -10.64
CA ALA A 163 -23.75 44.76 -9.35
C ALA A 163 -22.65 44.17 -8.43
N VAL A 164 -22.05 43.03 -8.81
CA VAL A 164 -21.03 42.33 -8.02
C VAL A 164 -19.67 42.42 -8.71
N PRO A 165 -18.61 42.89 -8.03
CA PRO A 165 -17.30 43.06 -8.65
C PRO A 165 -16.63 41.72 -8.97
N ALA A 166 -15.69 41.76 -9.91
CA ALA A 166 -14.92 40.60 -10.32
C ALA A 166 -13.77 40.47 -9.32
N ILE A 167 -13.76 39.37 -8.57
CA ILE A 167 -12.68 39.06 -7.65
C ILE A 167 -11.71 38.14 -8.40
N GLY A 168 -10.48 38.60 -8.62
CA GLY A 168 -9.45 37.81 -9.29
C GLY A 168 -8.86 36.71 -8.40
N LYS A 169 -7.86 35.99 -8.92
CA LYS A 169 -7.16 34.94 -8.15
C LYS A 169 -6.21 35.58 -7.12
N PRO A 170 -6.15 35.08 -5.88
CA PRO A 170 -5.14 35.50 -4.92
C PRO A 170 -3.73 35.18 -5.43
N VAL A 171 -2.80 36.10 -5.27
CA VAL A 171 -1.37 35.90 -5.53
C VAL A 171 -0.63 36.06 -4.22
N PHE A 172 0.09 35.02 -3.83
CA PHE A 172 0.95 35.04 -2.65
C PHE A 172 2.36 35.45 -3.03
N SER A 173 3.08 36.08 -2.12
CA SER A 173 4.51 36.31 -2.22
C SER A 173 5.15 36.16 -0.84
N LEU A 174 6.31 35.52 -0.82
CA LEU A 174 7.09 35.24 0.38
C LEU A 174 8.46 35.86 0.20
N ASP A 175 8.86 36.72 1.12
CA ASP A 175 10.13 37.45 1.13
C ASP A 175 10.43 38.18 -0.19
N GLY A 176 9.38 38.76 -0.79
CA GLY A 176 9.45 39.49 -2.05
C GLY A 176 9.46 38.63 -3.31
N ALA A 177 9.45 37.29 -3.19
CA ALA A 177 9.30 36.37 -4.31
C ALA A 177 7.82 35.95 -4.47
N PRO A 178 7.18 36.19 -5.62
CA PRO A 178 5.82 35.73 -5.86
C PRO A 178 5.76 34.21 -5.95
N LEU A 179 4.67 33.66 -5.45
CA LEU A 179 4.21 32.34 -5.78
C LEU A 179 3.48 32.42 -7.14
N ASP A 180 4.26 32.48 -8.24
CA ASP A 180 3.74 32.55 -9.62
C ASP A 180 3.16 31.21 -10.11
N GLY A 181 1.99 31.24 -10.74
CA GLY A 181 1.37 30.11 -11.45
C GLY A 181 0.63 29.10 -10.56
N PRO A 182 -0.05 28.11 -11.16
CA PRO A 182 -0.58 26.98 -10.40
C PRO A 182 0.57 26.14 -9.82
N TYR A 183 0.43 25.72 -8.57
CA TYR A 183 1.43 24.93 -7.84
C TYR A 183 1.16 23.44 -7.95
N GLU A 184 2.17 22.67 -8.33
CA GLU A 184 2.14 21.22 -8.23
C GLU A 184 2.15 20.86 -6.75
N MET A 185 1.07 20.22 -6.29
CA MET A 185 0.94 19.69 -4.93
C MET A 185 0.68 18.20 -5.06
N GLU A 186 1.45 17.41 -4.34
CA GLU A 186 1.11 16.00 -4.12
C GLU A 186 0.21 15.92 -2.90
N GLY A 187 -0.89 15.17 -3.00
CA GLY A 187 -1.82 14.95 -1.90
C GLY A 187 -2.58 16.20 -1.42
N SER A 188 -3.03 16.13 -0.17
CA SER A 188 -3.96 17.09 0.42
C SER A 188 -3.33 18.39 0.91
N PHE A 189 -2.00 18.47 0.95
CA PHE A 189 -1.24 19.43 1.76
C PHE A 189 0.05 19.89 1.07
N ALA A 190 0.56 21.08 1.38
CA ALA A 190 1.88 21.52 0.91
C ALA A 190 2.47 22.65 1.77
N LEU A 191 3.80 22.78 1.69
CA LEU A 191 4.55 23.91 2.24
C LEU A 191 5.25 24.66 1.11
N PHE A 192 4.91 25.95 0.98
CA PHE A 192 5.59 26.86 0.05
C PHE A 192 6.53 27.78 0.81
N GLY A 193 7.66 28.10 0.21
CA GLY A 193 8.68 28.96 0.79
C GLY A 193 10.07 28.34 0.68
N ARG A 194 11.04 28.95 1.34
CA ARG A 194 12.42 28.48 1.41
C ARG A 194 12.77 28.10 2.84
N ASP A 195 13.86 27.37 2.99
CA ASP A 195 14.47 27.12 4.31
C ASP A 195 14.83 28.43 4.98
N ASN A 196 14.53 28.53 6.27
CA ASN A 196 14.78 29.71 7.10
C ASN A 196 14.11 31.02 6.61
N GLY A 197 13.16 30.92 5.67
CA GLY A 197 12.39 32.06 5.16
C GLY A 197 10.93 32.05 5.63
N SER A 198 10.16 33.01 5.13
CA SER A 198 8.71 33.02 5.29
C SER A 198 8.09 31.89 4.48
N GLN A 199 7.04 31.28 5.02
CA GLN A 199 6.42 30.08 4.51
C GLN A 199 4.89 30.18 4.51
N LEU A 200 4.26 29.46 3.59
CA LEU A 200 2.83 29.29 3.50
C LEU A 200 2.52 27.79 3.58
N ALA A 201 1.91 27.36 4.68
CA ALA A 201 1.35 26.03 4.83
C ALA A 201 -0.12 26.05 4.41
N VAL A 202 -0.51 25.09 3.58
CA VAL A 202 -1.88 24.96 3.08
C VAL A 202 -2.42 23.56 3.24
N ALA A 203 -3.72 23.50 3.60
CA ALA A 203 -4.47 22.26 3.68
C ALA A 203 -5.76 22.36 2.87
N ARG A 204 -5.92 21.50 1.86
CA ARG A 204 -7.12 21.46 1.05
C ARG A 204 -8.35 20.96 1.82
N PRO A 205 -8.28 19.85 2.60
CA PRO A 205 -9.45 19.33 3.31
C PRO A 205 -10.07 20.34 4.28
N LEU A 206 -9.24 21.15 4.94
CA LEU A 206 -9.71 22.17 5.89
C LEU A 206 -9.84 23.57 5.26
N ASN A 207 -9.39 23.75 4.02
CA ASN A 207 -9.40 25.03 3.32
C ASN A 207 -8.79 26.19 4.13
N PHE A 208 -7.68 25.95 4.84
CA PHE A 208 -6.94 27.00 5.56
C PHE A 208 -5.56 27.23 4.96
N ALA A 209 -5.08 28.45 5.21
CA ALA A 209 -3.74 28.91 4.90
C ALA A 209 -3.13 29.50 6.19
N THR A 210 -1.98 28.98 6.61
CA THR A 210 -1.21 29.55 7.72
C THR A 210 0.12 30.06 7.19
N VAL A 211 0.41 31.31 7.50
CA VAL A 211 1.63 32.00 7.08
C VAL A 211 2.60 32.00 8.25
N GLY A 212 3.76 31.39 8.09
CA GLY A 212 4.92 31.55 8.96
C GLY A 212 5.80 32.67 8.41
N VAL A 213 6.17 33.65 9.22
CA VAL A 213 7.04 34.75 8.82
C VAL A 213 8.34 34.64 9.60
N ALA A 214 9.45 34.53 8.87
CA ALA A 214 10.79 34.53 9.45
C ALA A 214 11.17 35.92 9.99
N PRO A 215 12.20 36.03 10.85
CA PRO A 215 12.72 37.33 11.28
C PRO A 215 13.09 38.20 10.07
N ASP A 216 12.59 39.44 10.03
CA ASP A 216 12.77 40.40 8.93
C ASP A 216 12.16 39.96 7.57
N GLY A 217 11.45 38.83 7.56
CA GLY A 217 10.69 38.33 6.42
C GLY A 217 9.35 39.05 6.24
N ALA A 218 8.73 38.83 5.09
CA ALA A 218 7.42 39.35 4.78
C ALA A 218 6.62 38.37 3.94
N ALA A 219 5.36 38.17 4.29
CA ALA A 219 4.40 37.45 3.47
C ALA A 219 3.33 38.43 2.98
N ARG A 220 3.00 38.36 1.70
CA ARG A 220 2.01 39.25 1.11
C ARG A 220 1.05 38.46 0.23
N LEU A 221 -0.24 38.70 0.45
CA LEU A 221 -1.35 38.23 -0.37
C LEU A 221 -1.92 39.45 -1.12
N THR A 222 -1.94 39.39 -2.45
CA THR A 222 -2.56 40.40 -3.31
C THR A 222 -3.75 39.82 -4.04
N LEU A 223 -4.86 40.55 -4.08
CA LEU A 223 -6.10 40.14 -4.71
C LEU A 223 -6.60 41.29 -5.60
N PRO A 224 -6.52 41.16 -6.93
CA PRO A 224 -7.06 42.16 -7.84
C PRO A 224 -8.59 42.10 -7.84
N VAL A 225 -9.22 43.26 -7.84
CA VAL A 225 -10.68 43.41 -7.92
C VAL A 225 -11.01 44.38 -9.04
N SER A 226 -11.96 44.04 -9.92
CA SER A 226 -12.40 44.90 -11.02
C SER A 226 -13.93 45.00 -11.10
N ASP A 227 -14.44 45.84 -11.98
CA ASP A 227 -15.87 46.15 -12.12
C ASP A 227 -16.50 46.65 -10.80
N ILE A 228 -15.74 47.45 -10.05
CA ILE A 228 -16.19 47.98 -8.76
C ILE A 228 -17.25 49.04 -9.01
N ASN A 229 -18.50 48.74 -8.66
CA ASN A 229 -19.65 49.62 -8.80
C ASN A 229 -20.23 49.93 -7.41
N GLY A 230 -19.97 51.14 -6.90
CA GLY A 230 -20.39 51.62 -5.60
C GLY A 230 -19.39 51.35 -4.47
N ALA A 231 -19.84 51.57 -3.24
CA ALA A 231 -19.04 51.37 -2.03
C ALA A 231 -18.84 49.87 -1.73
N PHE A 232 -17.63 49.53 -1.31
CA PHE A 232 -17.27 48.19 -0.89
C PHE A 232 -16.41 48.22 0.37
N SER A 233 -16.35 47.09 1.08
CA SER A 233 -15.33 46.87 2.10
C SER A 233 -14.73 45.47 1.96
N VAL A 234 -13.47 45.32 2.32
CA VAL A 234 -12.78 44.05 2.36
C VAL A 234 -12.35 43.82 3.79
N ARG A 235 -12.70 42.65 4.33
CA ARG A 235 -12.29 42.27 5.67
C ARG A 235 -11.53 40.96 5.67
N VAL A 236 -10.44 40.92 6.43
CA VAL A 236 -9.69 39.70 6.68
C VAL A 236 -9.60 39.43 8.16
N GLU A 237 -9.91 38.20 8.53
CA GLU A 237 -9.77 37.69 9.87
C GLU A 237 -8.46 36.88 9.97
N VAL A 238 -7.58 37.30 10.87
CA VAL A 238 -6.29 36.65 11.13
C VAL A 238 -6.20 36.22 12.59
N ALA A 239 -5.67 35.02 12.83
CA ALA A 239 -5.45 34.49 14.17
C ALA A 239 -3.96 34.31 14.46
N HIS A 240 -3.53 34.56 15.69
CA HIS A 240 -2.22 34.11 16.15
C HIS A 240 -2.18 32.58 16.12
N ALA A 241 -1.11 32.06 15.55
CA ALA A 241 -0.95 30.64 15.25
C ALA A 241 0.28 30.06 15.96
N GLY A 242 1.32 30.88 16.17
CA GLY A 242 2.50 30.49 16.92
C GLY A 242 3.61 31.53 16.90
N GLY A 243 4.66 31.29 17.67
CA GLY A 243 5.84 32.16 17.74
C GLY A 243 5.58 33.54 18.36
N GLY A 244 6.33 34.54 17.93
CA GLY A 244 6.26 35.91 18.42
C GLY A 244 5.06 36.70 17.89
N ALA A 245 5.04 38.00 18.18
CA ALA A 245 4.00 38.90 17.68
C ALA A 245 4.26 39.28 16.21
N ALA A 246 3.25 39.15 15.37
CA ALA A 246 3.27 39.58 13.97
C ALA A 246 2.44 40.86 13.78
N ARG A 247 2.74 41.62 12.71
CA ARG A 247 1.93 42.76 12.27
C ARG A 247 1.29 42.43 10.94
N ALA A 248 -0.03 42.49 10.88
CA ALA A 248 -0.78 42.37 9.65
C ALA A 248 -1.29 43.75 9.22
N ARG A 249 -1.15 44.07 7.93
CA ARG A 249 -1.65 45.27 7.28
C ARG A 249 -2.53 44.88 6.11
N LEU A 250 -3.79 45.28 6.13
CA LEU A 250 -4.68 45.22 4.97
C LEU A 250 -4.71 46.61 4.30
N SER A 251 -4.58 46.70 2.99
CA SER A 251 -4.64 47.96 2.25
C SER A 251 -5.25 47.84 0.86
N LEU A 252 -5.80 48.95 0.37
CA LEU A 252 -6.21 49.15 -1.02
C LEU A 252 -5.19 50.05 -1.73
N ASP A 253 -5.00 49.86 -3.04
CA ASP A 253 -4.19 50.79 -3.85
C ASP A 253 -4.83 52.17 -3.92
N SER A 254 -6.16 52.24 -3.80
CA SER A 254 -6.94 53.49 -3.66
C SER A 254 -6.66 54.27 -2.37
N GLY A 255 -5.98 53.67 -1.39
CA GLY A 255 -5.33 54.38 -0.28
C GLY A 255 -5.81 54.03 1.14
N ASP A 256 -6.94 53.35 1.31
CA ASP A 256 -7.38 52.93 2.65
C ASP A 256 -6.52 51.79 3.21
N SER A 257 -6.26 51.79 4.52
CA SER A 257 -5.50 50.70 5.15
C SER A 257 -5.80 50.50 6.63
N ALA A 258 -5.85 49.25 7.05
CA ALA A 258 -5.98 48.82 8.44
C ALA A 258 -4.73 48.05 8.87
N LYS A 259 -4.35 48.16 10.15
CA LYS A 259 -3.19 47.45 10.72
C LYS A 259 -3.53 46.88 12.08
N ALA A 260 -3.02 45.70 12.38
CA ALA A 260 -3.13 45.06 13.68
C ALA A 260 -1.79 44.42 14.05
N ARG A 261 -1.43 44.51 15.33
CA ARG A 261 -0.36 43.71 15.92
C ARG A 261 -1.03 42.55 16.65
N ILE A 262 -0.72 41.32 16.25
CA ILE A 262 -1.33 40.11 16.79
C ILE A 262 -0.23 39.34 17.54
N SER A 263 -0.40 39.21 18.85
CA SER A 263 0.42 38.40 19.75
C SER A 263 -0.30 37.17 20.28
N ASP A 264 -1.63 37.19 20.21
CA ASP A 264 -2.57 36.23 20.76
C ASP A 264 -3.96 36.52 20.17
N GLY A 265 -4.83 35.51 20.16
CA GLY A 265 -6.23 35.66 19.72
C GLY A 265 -6.40 35.98 18.24
N THR A 266 -7.51 36.62 17.90
CA THR A 266 -7.91 36.98 16.54
C THR A 266 -8.02 38.49 16.35
N ALA A 267 -7.74 38.95 15.13
CA ALA A 267 -7.95 40.32 14.71
C ALA A 267 -8.70 40.37 13.37
N MET A 268 -9.70 41.25 13.30
CA MET A 268 -10.40 41.58 12.06
C MET A 268 -9.86 42.89 11.51
N LEU A 269 -9.32 42.86 10.31
CA LEU A 269 -8.87 44.04 9.57
C LEU A 269 -9.89 44.36 8.50
N THR A 270 -10.35 45.60 8.42
CA THR A 270 -11.33 46.04 7.41
C THR A 270 -10.83 47.29 6.71
N VAL A 271 -10.87 47.28 5.37
CA VAL A 271 -10.62 48.45 4.52
C VAL A 271 -11.86 48.69 3.66
N SER A 272 -12.10 49.94 3.27
CA SER A 272 -13.26 50.34 2.46
C SER A 272 -12.83 51.19 1.28
N GLY A 273 -13.50 51.02 0.16
CA GLY A 273 -13.28 51.79 -1.05
C GLY A 273 -14.58 52.08 -1.78
N GLU A 274 -14.51 52.89 -2.83
CA GLU A 274 -15.63 53.24 -3.69
C GLU A 274 -15.18 53.31 -5.14
N GLY A 275 -15.97 52.76 -6.06
CA GLY A 275 -15.64 52.73 -7.49
C GLY A 275 -16.84 52.96 -8.39
N ASN A 276 -16.59 53.39 -9.63
CA ASN A 276 -17.60 53.54 -10.68
C ASN A 276 -17.11 52.87 -11.98
N GLY A 277 -17.05 51.54 -11.98
CA GLY A 277 -16.52 50.72 -13.07
C GLY A 277 -14.98 50.58 -13.08
N GLY A 278 -14.31 50.86 -11.95
CA GLY A 278 -12.85 50.83 -11.81
C GLY A 278 -12.28 49.50 -11.29
N SER A 279 -10.95 49.44 -11.18
CA SER A 279 -10.18 48.33 -10.57
C SER A 279 -9.39 48.80 -9.36
N ASP A 280 -9.17 47.92 -8.39
CA ASP A 280 -8.35 48.13 -7.19
C ASP A 280 -7.61 46.83 -6.83
N THR A 281 -6.59 46.91 -5.97
CA THR A 281 -5.87 45.75 -5.45
C THR A 281 -5.97 45.71 -3.94
N VAL A 282 -6.49 44.61 -3.40
CA VAL A 282 -6.44 44.34 -1.97
C VAL A 282 -5.09 43.69 -1.66
N THR A 283 -4.33 44.27 -0.73
CA THR A 283 -3.06 43.72 -0.26
C THR A 283 -3.14 43.43 1.24
N LEU A 284 -2.91 42.17 1.63
CA LEU A 284 -2.60 41.78 3.00
C LEU A 284 -1.10 41.54 3.12
N GLU A 285 -0.41 42.31 3.94
CA GLU A 285 1.01 42.18 4.25
C GLU A 285 1.19 41.77 5.71
N ILE A 286 1.98 40.73 5.96
CA ILE A 286 2.31 40.20 7.28
C ILE A 286 3.82 40.25 7.46
N VAL A 287 4.26 40.89 8.55
CA VAL A 287 5.68 41.03 8.91
C VAL A 287 5.88 40.72 10.38
N ALA A 288 7.05 40.20 10.74
CA ALA A 288 7.41 39.89 12.12
C ALA A 288 8.88 40.18 12.40
N GLY A 289 9.19 40.55 13.65
CA GLY A 289 10.58 40.75 14.11
C GLY A 289 11.26 39.48 14.61
N HIS A 290 10.49 38.39 14.73
CA HIS A 290 10.89 37.05 15.15
C HIS A 290 10.04 36.05 14.34
N ASP A 291 10.37 34.76 14.38
CA ASP A 291 9.47 33.73 13.86
C ASP A 291 8.08 33.87 14.48
N ALA A 292 7.07 34.05 13.63
CA ALA A 292 5.68 34.19 14.02
C ALA A 292 4.79 33.58 12.96
N ALA A 293 3.67 32.98 13.38
CA ALA A 293 2.71 32.41 12.47
C ALA A 293 1.34 33.05 12.65
N LEU A 294 0.68 33.38 11.54
CA LEU A 294 -0.70 33.85 11.49
C LEU A 294 -1.54 32.95 10.59
N ARG A 295 -2.67 32.48 11.11
CA ARG A 295 -3.67 31.73 10.34
C ARG A 295 -4.62 32.71 9.67
N LEU A 296 -4.87 32.52 8.37
CA LEU A 296 -5.86 33.27 7.61
C LEU A 296 -7.20 32.55 7.74
N LEU A 297 -8.10 33.07 8.59
CA LEU A 297 -9.37 32.42 8.88
C LEU A 297 -10.41 32.68 7.80
N ARG A 298 -10.48 33.93 7.34
CA ARG A 298 -11.45 34.33 6.32
C ARG A 298 -11.06 35.62 5.64
N LEU A 299 -11.29 35.69 4.33
CA LEU A 299 -11.23 36.90 3.54
C LEU A 299 -12.58 37.10 2.86
N GLU A 300 -13.22 38.24 3.12
CA GLU A 300 -14.56 38.55 2.62
C GLU A 300 -14.56 39.90 1.93
N TYR A 301 -15.19 39.95 0.77
CA TYR A 301 -15.48 41.17 0.03
C TYR A 301 -16.96 41.51 0.19
N LEU A 302 -17.25 42.72 0.69
CA LEU A 302 -18.59 43.20 0.95
C LEU A 302 -18.94 44.29 -0.05
N SER A 303 -20.01 44.10 -0.82
CA SER A 303 -20.55 45.11 -1.74
C SER A 303 -22.04 44.91 -1.95
N ALA A 304 -22.78 46.01 -2.14
CA ALA A 304 -24.23 46.02 -2.38
C ALA A 304 -25.03 45.16 -1.37
N GLY A 305 -24.63 45.17 -0.10
CA GLY A 305 -25.27 44.38 0.97
C GLY A 305 -24.97 42.87 0.93
N ARG A 306 -24.07 42.42 0.05
CA ARG A 306 -23.64 41.02 -0.08
C ARG A 306 -22.28 40.83 0.57
N VAL A 307 -22.06 39.62 1.09
CA VAL A 307 -20.77 39.16 1.63
C VAL A 307 -20.28 38.05 0.71
N LEU A 308 -19.15 38.27 0.03
CA LEU A 308 -18.56 37.37 -0.94
C LEU A 308 -17.30 36.75 -0.32
N PRO A 309 -17.27 35.44 -0.03
CA PRO A 309 -16.07 34.78 0.47
C PRO A 309 -15.00 34.73 -0.63
N VAL A 310 -13.74 34.97 -0.28
CA VAL A 310 -12.59 34.83 -1.17
C VAL A 310 -11.84 33.54 -0.82
N TYR A 311 -11.58 32.71 -1.83
CA TYR A 311 -10.81 31.49 -1.66
C TYR A 311 -9.33 31.85 -1.45
N LEU A 312 -8.70 31.24 -0.44
CA LEU A 312 -7.36 31.59 0.02
C LEU A 312 -6.28 30.60 -0.43
N LEU A 313 -6.62 29.47 -1.05
CA LEU A 313 -5.58 28.52 -1.48
C LEU A 313 -5.01 28.91 -2.85
N PRO A 314 -3.71 28.70 -3.09
CA PRO A 314 -3.13 28.87 -4.40
C PRO A 314 -3.74 27.88 -5.39
N ALA A 315 -3.77 28.28 -6.67
CA ALA A 315 -4.23 27.41 -7.75
C ALA A 315 -3.35 26.14 -7.84
N GLN A 316 -3.94 25.00 -8.19
CA GLN A 316 -3.21 23.74 -8.39
C GLN A 316 -2.84 23.54 -9.85
N ALA A 317 -1.68 22.95 -10.12
CA ALA A 317 -1.29 22.55 -11.47
C ALA A 317 -1.86 21.19 -11.84
N ASP A 318 -2.12 20.98 -13.13
CA ASP A 318 -2.50 19.68 -13.69
C ASP A 318 -1.23 18.84 -13.88
N THR A 319 -0.97 17.89 -12.98
CA THR A 319 0.30 17.14 -12.97
C THR A 319 0.17 15.81 -13.70
N ALA A 320 0.78 15.70 -14.88
CA ALA A 320 0.96 14.41 -15.58
C ALA A 320 2.10 13.55 -14.99
N HIS A 321 3.11 14.20 -14.40
CA HIS A 321 4.21 13.55 -13.68
C HIS A 321 4.57 14.38 -12.45
N PRO A 322 4.60 13.80 -11.24
CA PRO A 322 4.97 14.55 -10.06
C PRO A 322 6.47 14.93 -10.13
N PRO A 323 6.84 16.17 -9.79
CA PRO A 323 8.22 16.63 -9.81
C PRO A 323 9.05 15.92 -8.73
N THR A 324 10.37 16.14 -8.74
CA THR A 324 11.19 15.78 -7.57
C THR A 324 10.71 16.61 -6.38
N PRO A 325 10.28 15.99 -5.27
CA PRO A 325 9.82 16.74 -4.11
C PRO A 325 10.93 17.60 -3.54
N ARG A 326 10.59 18.84 -3.18
CA ARG A 326 11.52 19.74 -2.50
C ARG A 326 11.39 19.58 -1.00
N GLU A 327 12.46 19.13 -0.36
CA GLU A 327 12.57 19.17 1.08
C GLU A 327 12.70 20.63 1.53
N THR A 328 11.82 21.05 2.44
CA THR A 328 11.86 22.39 3.02
C THR A 328 11.73 22.27 4.53
N ALA A 329 12.68 22.83 5.27
CA ALA A 329 12.64 22.87 6.73
C ALA A 329 11.46 23.73 7.21
N LEU A 330 10.60 23.17 8.07
CA LEU A 330 9.43 23.87 8.59
C LEU A 330 9.83 25.07 9.47
N ASN A 331 9.18 26.21 9.28
CA ASN A 331 9.31 27.35 10.18
C ASN A 331 8.85 26.94 11.59
N PRO A 332 9.66 27.16 12.65
CA PRO A 332 9.31 26.73 14.01
C PRO A 332 7.98 27.29 14.54
N ALA A 333 7.56 28.48 14.08
CA ALA A 333 6.27 29.06 14.47
C ALA A 333 5.05 28.29 13.91
N LEU A 334 5.24 27.43 12.90
CA LEU A 334 4.20 26.59 12.31
C LEU A 334 4.05 25.22 13.00
N GLU A 335 4.94 24.81 13.89
CA GLU A 335 4.90 23.46 14.50
C GLU A 335 3.60 23.22 15.28
N GLY A 336 3.18 24.17 16.12
CA GLY A 336 1.95 24.05 16.91
C GLY A 336 0.69 24.03 16.03
N GLU A 337 0.72 24.78 14.93
CA GLU A 337 -0.36 24.82 13.94
C GLU A 337 -0.52 23.50 13.21
N LEU A 338 0.60 22.89 12.83
CA LEU A 338 0.64 21.57 12.19
C LEU A 338 0.12 20.48 13.14
N VAL A 339 0.39 20.57 14.44
CA VAL A 339 -0.20 19.68 15.46
C VAL A 339 -1.70 19.89 15.62
N GLU A 340 -2.17 21.13 15.80
CA GLU A 340 -3.61 21.40 15.93
C GLU A 340 -4.37 20.94 14.69
N TRP A 341 -3.79 21.20 13.52
CA TRP A 341 -4.36 20.77 12.27
C TRP A 341 -4.52 19.25 12.19
N ASP A 342 -3.48 18.49 12.55
CA ASP A 342 -3.55 17.04 12.58
C ASP A 342 -4.68 16.56 13.50
N TRP A 343 -4.84 17.16 14.69
CA TRP A 343 -5.98 16.85 15.58
C TRP A 343 -7.33 17.12 14.92
N ARG A 344 -7.48 18.24 14.18
CA ARG A 344 -8.72 18.52 13.44
C ARG A 344 -9.02 17.45 12.39
N LEU A 345 -8.00 16.94 11.72
CA LEU A 345 -8.15 15.84 10.75
C LEU A 345 -8.55 14.53 11.46
N GLN A 346 -7.91 14.20 12.58
CA GLN A 346 -8.30 13.03 13.41
C GLN A 346 -9.78 13.10 13.77
N ASP A 347 -10.23 14.26 14.24
CA ASP A 347 -11.55 14.42 14.83
C ASP A 347 -12.65 14.76 13.84
N GLY A 348 -12.32 15.12 12.60
CA GLY A 348 -13.30 15.54 11.58
C GLY A 348 -13.80 16.96 11.73
N ILE A 349 -12.99 17.83 12.33
CA ILE A 349 -13.32 19.25 12.48
C ILE A 349 -13.02 19.95 11.16
N GLY A 350 -14.06 20.11 10.33
CA GLY A 350 -13.96 20.83 9.05
C GLY A 350 -13.29 20.05 7.91
N ALA A 351 -13.04 18.75 8.08
CA ALA A 351 -12.42 17.86 7.10
C ALA A 351 -13.19 16.54 6.92
N GLY A 352 -13.00 15.92 5.75
CA GLY A 352 -13.51 14.59 5.42
C GLY A 352 -15.03 14.51 5.19
N GLU A 353 -15.52 13.30 4.97
CA GLU A 353 -16.95 13.03 4.66
C GLU A 353 -17.85 13.20 5.89
N THR A 354 -17.38 12.76 7.06
CA THR A 354 -18.09 12.90 8.33
C THR A 354 -17.52 14.07 9.15
N ARG A 355 -18.30 15.13 9.30
CA ARG A 355 -17.91 16.31 10.08
C ARG A 355 -18.41 16.18 11.52
N ALA A 356 -17.50 16.24 12.48
CA ALA A 356 -17.83 16.25 13.90
C ALA A 356 -17.88 17.67 14.46
N THR A 357 -18.57 17.83 15.58
CA THR A 357 -18.50 19.06 16.37
C THR A 357 -17.34 19.02 17.36
N PHE A 358 -16.92 20.18 17.87
CA PHE A 358 -15.90 20.24 18.91
C PHE A 358 -16.34 19.54 20.21
N ALA A 359 -17.64 19.53 20.51
CA ALA A 359 -18.19 18.84 21.67
C ALA A 359 -18.07 17.32 21.56
N GLU A 360 -18.41 16.76 20.39
CA GLU A 360 -18.28 15.32 20.09
C GLU A 360 -16.80 14.90 20.11
N ALA A 361 -15.94 15.66 19.44
CA ALA A 361 -14.50 15.43 19.41
C ALA A 361 -13.88 15.45 20.82
N THR A 362 -14.25 16.43 21.65
CA THR A 362 -13.78 16.52 23.04
C THR A 362 -14.15 15.27 23.83
N ALA A 363 -15.39 14.76 23.67
CA ALA A 363 -15.83 13.56 24.37
C ALA A 363 -15.04 12.31 23.95
N LEU A 364 -14.76 12.16 22.65
CA LEU A 364 -13.93 11.08 22.13
C LEU A 364 -12.49 11.16 22.66
N THR A 365 -11.87 12.34 22.61
CA THR A 365 -10.51 12.57 23.13
C THR A 365 -10.42 12.24 24.63
N LEU A 366 -11.42 12.61 25.43
CA LEU A 366 -11.47 12.22 26.84
C LEU A 366 -11.58 10.71 27.03
N SER A 367 -12.46 10.03 26.27
CA SER A 367 -12.59 8.57 26.33
C SER A 367 -11.28 7.84 26.02
N ARG A 368 -10.52 8.31 25.02
CA ARG A 368 -9.23 7.72 24.63
C ARG A 368 -8.13 7.97 25.65
N GLY A 369 -8.07 9.17 26.23
CA GLY A 369 -7.09 9.44 27.28
C GLY A 369 -7.41 8.76 28.62
N ASP A 370 -8.68 8.46 28.91
CA ASP A 370 -9.06 7.62 30.05
C ASP A 370 -8.51 6.20 29.93
N ALA A 371 -8.59 5.62 28.73
CA ALA A 371 -8.03 4.30 28.44
C ALA A 371 -6.49 4.29 28.60
N LEU A 372 -5.82 5.34 28.11
CA LEU A 372 -4.38 5.54 28.34
C LEU A 372 -4.05 5.66 29.83
N LEU A 373 -4.79 6.46 30.59
CA LEU A 373 -4.55 6.64 32.02
C LEU A 373 -4.77 5.34 32.80
N ALA A 374 -5.77 4.54 32.42
CA ALA A 374 -6.00 3.21 32.98
C ALA A 374 -4.80 2.27 32.72
N GLU A 375 -4.23 2.29 31.51
CA GLU A 375 -3.04 1.52 31.16
C GLU A 375 -1.80 1.97 31.96
N LEU A 376 -1.57 3.29 32.06
CA LEU A 376 -0.47 3.84 32.87
C LEU A 376 -0.63 3.48 34.35
N THR A 377 -1.87 3.44 34.85
CA THR A 377 -2.19 3.00 36.21
C THR A 377 -1.88 1.52 36.40
N ALA A 378 -2.29 0.67 35.46
CA ALA A 378 -2.01 -0.76 35.50
C ALA A 378 -0.49 -1.06 35.50
N ARG A 379 0.30 -0.23 34.80
CA ARG A 379 1.77 -0.32 34.78
C ARG A 379 2.47 0.35 35.95
N GLY A 380 1.75 1.08 36.81
CA GLY A 380 2.31 1.80 37.95
C GLY A 380 3.18 3.00 37.56
N CYS A 381 2.94 3.64 36.41
CA CYS A 381 3.72 4.76 35.88
C CYS A 381 2.88 6.03 35.64
N VAL A 382 1.89 6.28 36.51
CA VAL A 382 0.97 7.42 36.38
C VAL A 382 1.70 8.75 36.59
N PRO A 383 1.60 9.70 35.64
CA PRO A 383 2.09 11.06 35.82
C PRO A 383 1.08 11.90 36.63
N GLU A 384 1.23 11.94 37.95
CA GLU A 384 0.26 12.53 38.90
C GLU A 384 -0.24 13.93 38.52
N LYS A 385 0.65 14.81 38.03
CA LYS A 385 0.30 16.19 37.67
C LYS A 385 -0.57 16.23 36.43
N GLU A 386 -0.19 15.51 35.38
CA GLU A 386 -0.90 15.42 34.12
C GLU A 386 -2.24 14.69 34.32
N ALA A 387 -2.28 13.65 35.15
CA ALA A 387 -3.50 12.93 35.52
C ALA A 387 -4.50 13.83 36.27
N ALA A 388 -4.05 14.60 37.26
CA ALA A 388 -4.90 15.55 37.97
C ALA A 388 -5.46 16.66 37.05
N HIS A 389 -4.66 17.10 36.07
CA HIS A 389 -5.13 18.06 35.06
C HIS A 389 -6.21 17.45 34.15
N TRP A 390 -5.99 16.21 33.72
CA TRP A 390 -6.93 15.44 32.91
C TRP A 390 -8.29 15.27 33.59
N ASP A 391 -8.29 14.85 34.86
CA ASP A 391 -9.51 14.67 35.65
C ASP A 391 -10.33 15.97 35.75
N GLY A 392 -9.66 17.11 35.85
CA GLY A 392 -10.30 18.44 35.90
C GLY A 392 -11.07 18.82 34.64
N LEU A 393 -10.77 18.23 33.48
CA LEU A 393 -11.44 18.53 32.21
C LEU A 393 -12.89 18.03 32.18
N ARG A 394 -13.21 16.94 32.87
CA ARG A 394 -14.60 16.43 32.92
C ARG A 394 -15.56 17.44 33.52
N GLY A 395 -15.17 18.08 34.62
CA GLY A 395 -15.97 19.12 35.25
C GLY A 395 -16.26 20.30 34.30
N LYS A 396 -15.32 20.61 33.39
CA LYS A 396 -15.55 21.64 32.35
C LYS A 396 -16.55 21.17 31.29
N VAL A 397 -16.47 19.90 30.84
CA VAL A 397 -17.45 19.32 29.90
C VAL A 397 -18.85 19.31 30.51
N GLU A 398 -19.00 18.84 31.75
CA GLU A 398 -20.28 18.80 32.46
C GLU A 398 -20.88 20.20 32.61
N LYS A 399 -20.04 21.19 32.94
CA LYS A 399 -20.45 22.59 33.00
C LYS A 399 -20.99 23.11 31.66
N LEU A 400 -20.25 22.93 30.56
CA LEU A 400 -20.70 23.40 29.24
C LEU A 400 -21.97 22.68 28.77
N ARG A 401 -22.11 21.37 29.04
CA ARG A 401 -23.34 20.61 28.75
C ARG A 401 -24.53 21.12 29.56
N GLY A 402 -24.34 21.42 30.85
CA GLY A 402 -25.38 21.99 31.72
C GLY A 402 -25.88 23.36 31.26
N GLU A 403 -25.03 24.13 30.56
CA GLU A 403 -25.39 25.44 29.98
C GLU A 403 -26.17 25.34 28.66
N THR A 404 -26.37 24.12 28.11
CA THR A 404 -27.12 23.87 26.85
C THR A 404 -26.63 24.71 25.66
N LEU A 405 -25.31 24.86 25.56
CA LEU A 405 -24.68 25.66 24.51
C LEU A 405 -24.76 24.96 23.16
N PRO A 406 -24.96 25.71 22.06
CA PRO A 406 -24.78 25.18 20.72
C PRO A 406 -23.38 24.56 20.55
N ASP A 407 -23.29 23.47 19.79
CA ASP A 407 -22.02 22.75 19.57
C ASP A 407 -20.96 23.57 18.81
N ASN A 408 -21.37 24.69 18.20
CA ASN A 408 -20.47 25.65 17.56
C ASN A 408 -20.07 26.83 18.47
N ASP A 409 -20.41 26.80 19.76
CA ASP A 409 -19.96 27.80 20.72
C ASP A 409 -18.42 27.76 20.84
N PRO A 410 -17.71 28.91 20.70
CA PRO A 410 -16.24 28.95 20.74
C PRO A 410 -15.60 28.37 22.02
N ARG A 411 -16.38 28.25 23.11
CA ARG A 411 -15.90 27.60 24.34
C ARG A 411 -15.68 26.11 24.16
N TRP A 412 -16.42 25.45 23.26
CA TRP A 412 -16.17 24.05 22.92
C TRP A 412 -14.83 23.88 22.20
N GLU A 413 -14.50 24.76 21.25
CA GLU A 413 -13.19 24.76 20.59
C GLU A 413 -12.05 24.98 21.59
N THR A 414 -12.25 25.88 22.56
CA THR A 414 -11.27 26.15 23.61
C THR A 414 -11.06 24.91 24.47
N LEU A 415 -12.13 24.27 24.95
CA LEU A 415 -12.05 23.06 25.76
C LEU A 415 -11.46 21.87 24.99
N TRP A 416 -11.80 21.75 23.71
CA TRP A 416 -11.22 20.77 22.79
C TRP A 416 -9.70 20.92 22.72
N ARG A 417 -9.19 22.14 22.47
CA ARG A 417 -7.73 22.42 22.48
C ARG A 417 -7.09 22.05 23.82
N GLU A 418 -7.72 22.43 24.94
CA GLU A 418 -7.23 22.08 26.27
C GLU A 418 -7.14 20.55 26.47
N ALA A 419 -8.17 19.80 26.03
CA ALA A 419 -8.19 18.35 26.12
C ALA A 419 -7.07 17.70 25.29
N HIS A 420 -6.84 18.16 24.06
CA HIS A 420 -5.74 17.65 23.25
C HIS A 420 -4.37 17.95 23.86
N LEU A 421 -4.17 19.16 24.39
CA LEU A 421 -2.93 19.52 25.08
C LEU A 421 -2.68 18.65 26.32
N ALA A 422 -3.72 18.38 27.11
CA ALA A 422 -3.63 17.51 28.28
C ALA A 422 -3.34 16.04 27.89
N ARG A 423 -4.02 15.52 26.86
CA ARG A 423 -3.75 14.18 26.32
C ARG A 423 -2.31 14.07 25.82
N ARG A 424 -1.85 15.07 25.05
CA ARG A 424 -0.47 15.10 24.54
C ARG A 424 0.54 15.08 25.69
N ALA A 425 0.29 15.85 26.76
CA ALA A 425 1.14 15.83 27.94
C ALA A 425 1.16 14.45 28.63
N LEU A 426 0.00 13.77 28.76
CA LEU A 426 -0.07 12.40 29.27
C LEU A 426 0.72 11.41 28.41
N VAL A 427 0.55 11.44 27.09
CA VAL A 427 1.25 10.56 26.15
C VAL A 427 2.77 10.69 26.30
N PHE A 428 3.30 11.92 26.33
CA PHE A 428 4.75 12.14 26.45
C PHE A 428 5.28 12.06 27.88
N ALA A 429 4.42 11.95 28.89
CA ALA A 429 4.82 11.62 30.24
C ALA A 429 4.98 10.09 30.45
N ASN A 430 4.49 9.27 29.51
CA ASN A 430 4.76 7.84 29.51
C ASN A 430 6.27 7.60 29.36
N PRO A 431 6.94 6.87 30.29
CA PRO A 431 8.36 6.61 30.20
C PRO A 431 8.79 5.89 28.90
N LEU A 432 7.90 5.09 28.30
CA LEU A 432 8.18 4.40 27.04
C LEU A 432 8.20 5.37 25.83
N ALA A 433 7.52 6.52 25.93
CA ALA A 433 7.54 7.55 24.90
C ALA A 433 8.90 8.29 24.83
N ASP A 434 9.73 8.19 25.88
CA ASP A 434 11.09 8.72 25.87
C ASP A 434 12.04 7.78 25.09
N THR A 435 11.96 7.91 23.78
CA THR A 435 12.75 7.12 22.82
C THR A 435 14.15 7.70 22.59
N GLY A 436 14.43 8.92 23.08
CA GLY A 436 15.57 9.72 22.64
C GLY A 436 15.40 10.24 21.20
N PRO A 437 16.48 10.61 20.51
CA PRO A 437 16.42 11.00 19.10
C PRO A 437 15.92 9.85 18.22
N LEU A 438 15.17 10.16 17.16
CA LEU A 438 14.73 9.18 16.17
C LEU A 438 15.49 9.38 14.87
N VAL A 439 16.11 8.33 14.33
CA VAL A 439 16.51 8.30 12.92
C VAL A 439 15.32 7.84 12.08
N PHE A 440 15.15 8.43 10.91
CA PHE A 440 14.12 8.08 9.95
C PHE A 440 14.57 8.46 8.53
N VAL A 441 13.79 8.08 7.53
CA VAL A 441 14.06 8.44 6.14
C VAL A 441 12.93 9.33 5.63
N LYS A 442 13.31 10.40 4.93
CA LYS A 442 12.41 11.09 4.00
C LYS A 442 12.52 10.40 2.64
N GLN A 443 11.41 10.03 2.02
CA GLN A 443 11.38 9.33 0.74
C GLN A 443 10.10 9.64 -0.03
N ALA A 444 10.20 9.85 -1.35
CA ALA A 444 9.05 9.79 -2.24
C ALA A 444 8.73 8.32 -2.59
N PRO A 445 7.51 7.79 -2.33
CA PRO A 445 7.16 6.42 -2.70
C PRO A 445 7.30 6.20 -4.21
N GLY A 446 7.82 5.04 -4.62
CA GLY A 446 8.11 4.73 -6.03
C GLY A 446 6.94 4.94 -7.00
N VAL A 447 7.25 5.08 -8.29
CA VAL A 447 6.24 5.42 -9.32
C VAL A 447 5.20 4.32 -9.58
N PHE A 448 5.45 3.10 -9.10
CA PHE A 448 4.54 1.96 -9.21
C PHE A 448 4.27 1.40 -7.82
N SER A 449 3.04 1.56 -7.32
CA SER A 449 2.65 1.06 -6.00
C SER A 449 2.25 -0.41 -6.05
N HIS A 450 3.18 -1.28 -5.70
CA HIS A 450 2.92 -2.70 -5.45
C HIS A 450 3.91 -3.18 -4.39
N GLN A 451 3.56 -4.22 -3.64
CA GLN A 451 4.39 -4.66 -2.51
C GLN A 451 5.82 -5.01 -2.94
N LEU A 452 6.00 -5.38 -4.22
CA LEU A 452 7.27 -5.84 -4.77
C LEU A 452 8.07 -4.74 -5.46
N THR A 453 7.39 -3.85 -6.18
CA THR A 453 8.03 -2.87 -7.06
C THR A 453 8.65 -1.71 -6.30
N GLN A 454 8.10 -1.39 -5.12
CA GLN A 454 8.60 -0.33 -4.26
C GLN A 454 10.08 -0.49 -3.86
N TYR A 455 10.62 -1.71 -3.96
CA TYR A 455 11.98 -2.04 -3.54
C TYR A 455 12.98 -2.12 -4.69
N TYR A 456 12.55 -1.98 -5.95
CA TYR A 456 13.49 -1.93 -7.07
C TYR A 456 13.94 -0.49 -7.35
N GLY A 457 15.24 -0.30 -7.53
CA GLY A 457 15.80 1.01 -7.89
C GLY A 457 15.20 1.56 -9.18
N ARG A 458 14.76 0.70 -10.10
CA ARG A 458 14.11 1.13 -11.36
C ARG A 458 12.79 1.89 -11.20
N TYR A 459 12.11 1.76 -10.06
CA TYR A 459 10.87 2.49 -9.76
C TYR A 459 11.09 3.63 -8.77
N ALA A 460 12.34 3.85 -8.34
CA ALA A 460 12.68 4.85 -7.36
C ALA A 460 12.36 6.26 -7.86
N ARG A 461 11.89 7.11 -6.95
CA ARG A 461 11.77 8.54 -7.18
C ARG A 461 12.85 9.27 -6.39
N PRO A 462 13.48 10.30 -6.98
CA PRO A 462 14.43 11.13 -6.27
C PRO A 462 13.76 11.95 -5.18
N GLY A 463 14.57 12.34 -4.20
CA GLY A 463 14.17 13.20 -3.08
C GLY A 463 14.22 12.40 -1.79
N GLY A 464 14.64 13.04 -0.71
CA GLY A 464 14.82 12.35 0.55
C GLY A 464 16.17 12.56 1.20
N GLY A 465 16.32 11.83 2.29
CA GLY A 465 17.57 11.68 3.02
C GLY A 465 17.37 10.96 4.34
N VAL A 466 18.47 10.58 4.96
CA VAL A 466 18.47 10.08 6.33
C VAL A 466 18.45 11.25 7.29
N HIS A 467 17.46 11.30 8.18
CA HIS A 467 17.22 12.42 9.07
C HIS A 467 17.18 11.97 10.52
N VAL A 468 17.55 12.87 11.43
CA VAL A 468 17.38 12.70 12.86
C VAL A 468 16.43 13.75 13.41
N LEU A 469 15.38 13.30 14.10
CA LEU A 469 14.49 14.10 14.93
C LEU A 469 15.06 14.10 16.36
N ASP A 470 15.74 15.17 16.75
CA ASP A 470 16.50 15.21 18.00
C ASP A 470 15.62 15.27 19.26
N ARG A 471 14.42 15.84 19.16
CA ARG A 471 13.50 16.03 20.31
C ARG A 471 12.06 15.66 19.97
N PRO A 472 11.76 14.36 19.71
CA PRO A 472 10.42 13.90 19.35
C PRO A 472 9.36 14.39 20.35
N GLY A 473 8.22 14.86 19.82
CA GLY A 473 7.12 15.39 20.62
C GLY A 473 7.30 16.84 21.11
N ARG A 474 8.54 17.36 21.14
CA ARG A 474 8.88 18.70 21.62
C ARG A 474 9.28 19.69 20.51
N SER A 475 9.76 19.19 19.38
CA SER A 475 10.03 19.98 18.17
C SER A 475 10.03 19.07 16.96
N MET A 476 9.67 19.62 15.80
CA MET A 476 9.70 18.95 14.51
C MET A 476 11.00 19.23 13.74
N ALA A 477 11.92 20.01 14.31
CA ALA A 477 13.22 20.28 13.70
C ALA A 477 14.03 19.00 13.53
N VAL A 478 14.65 18.86 12.34
CA VAL A 478 15.43 17.69 11.96
C VAL A 478 16.77 18.10 11.39
N ARG A 479 17.76 17.22 11.54
CA ARG A 479 19.06 17.33 10.89
C ARG A 479 19.25 16.19 9.90
N GLN A 480 19.78 16.48 8.72
CA GLN A 480 20.11 15.47 7.72
C GLN A 480 21.50 14.88 8.01
N LEU A 481 21.61 13.55 8.02
CA LEU A 481 22.89 12.84 8.11
C LEU A 481 23.55 12.79 6.74
N ALA A 482 24.88 12.94 6.71
CA ALA A 482 25.68 12.90 5.48
C ALA A 482 25.16 13.85 4.37
N ALA A 483 24.63 15.02 4.77
CA ALA A 483 24.05 16.00 3.86
C ALA A 483 25.04 16.38 2.75
N GLY A 484 24.62 16.21 1.50
CA GLY A 484 25.45 16.50 0.30
C GLY A 484 26.57 15.49 0.02
N ALA A 485 26.70 14.40 0.79
CA ALA A 485 27.72 13.37 0.55
C ALA A 485 27.33 12.38 -0.57
N LEU A 486 26.02 12.17 -0.77
CA LEU A 486 25.46 11.34 -1.83
C LEU A 486 24.81 12.21 -2.90
N PRO A 487 24.77 11.75 -4.17
CA PRO A 487 24.00 12.43 -5.20
C PRO A 487 22.50 12.35 -4.89
N GLN A 488 21.70 13.05 -5.69
CA GLN A 488 20.24 12.91 -5.64
C GLN A 488 19.85 11.44 -5.86
N GLY A 489 18.85 10.98 -5.10
CA GLY A 489 18.42 9.61 -5.14
C GLY A 489 17.25 9.33 -4.21
N SER A 490 17.00 8.05 -3.98
CA SER A 490 15.97 7.53 -3.09
C SER A 490 16.62 6.72 -1.96
N TYR A 491 15.99 6.75 -0.79
CA TYR A 491 16.50 6.15 0.44
C TYR A 491 15.47 5.20 1.03
N MET A 492 15.89 4.08 1.61
CA MET A 492 14.98 3.14 2.28
C MET A 492 15.58 2.55 3.56
N GLN A 493 14.69 2.28 4.51
CA GLN A 493 14.87 1.38 5.65
C GLN A 493 16.18 1.59 6.45
N PRO A 494 16.23 2.63 7.31
CA PRO A 494 17.35 2.82 8.19
C PRO A 494 17.42 1.71 9.26
N GLU A 495 18.63 1.33 9.64
CA GLU A 495 18.91 0.44 10.77
C GLU A 495 19.97 1.06 11.67
N VAL A 496 19.73 1.04 12.98
CA VAL A 496 20.67 1.53 14.00
C VAL A 496 21.39 0.34 14.60
N THR A 497 22.72 0.41 14.68
CA THR A 497 23.52 -0.64 15.33
C THR A 497 23.18 -0.79 16.81
N HIS A 498 23.41 -1.97 17.39
CA HIS A 498 23.05 -2.25 18.80
C HIS A 498 23.70 -1.27 19.78
N ASP A 499 24.90 -0.76 19.48
CA ASP A 499 25.59 0.23 20.30
C ASP A 499 25.08 1.67 20.11
N GLY A 500 24.16 1.89 19.16
CA GLY A 500 23.56 3.19 18.85
C GLY A 500 24.49 4.16 18.13
N ARG A 501 25.65 3.70 17.63
CA ARG A 501 26.69 4.59 17.09
C ARG A 501 26.71 4.70 15.58
N ARG A 502 26.12 3.76 14.85
CA ARG A 502 26.08 3.77 13.38
C ARG A 502 24.68 3.58 12.85
N VAL A 503 24.46 4.08 11.65
CA VAL A 503 23.23 3.97 10.89
C VAL A 503 23.54 3.33 9.55
N MET A 504 22.83 2.26 9.21
CA MET A 504 22.82 1.66 7.87
C MET A 504 21.58 2.11 7.11
N VAL A 505 21.67 2.25 5.79
CA VAL A 505 20.56 2.65 4.91
C VAL A 505 20.74 2.07 3.51
N ALA A 506 19.63 1.80 2.81
CA ALA A 506 19.65 1.51 1.39
C ALA A 506 19.51 2.81 0.57
N PHE A 507 20.35 3.00 -0.45
CA PHE A 507 20.34 4.20 -1.31
C PHE A 507 20.43 3.81 -2.79
N CYS A 508 19.57 4.44 -3.61
CA CYS A 508 19.58 4.33 -5.06
C CYS A 508 19.75 5.71 -5.68
N ALA A 509 20.84 5.93 -6.43
CA ALA A 509 21.06 7.18 -7.15
C ALA A 509 20.07 7.30 -8.33
N VAL A 510 19.29 8.37 -8.34
CA VAL A 510 18.30 8.69 -9.38
C VAL A 510 18.06 10.19 -9.38
N ASP A 511 17.97 10.80 -10.56
CA ASP A 511 17.87 12.26 -10.74
C ASP A 511 16.47 12.73 -11.17
N ALA A 512 15.65 11.82 -11.71
CA ALA A 512 14.26 12.08 -12.08
C ALA A 512 13.38 10.82 -11.89
N PRO A 513 12.07 10.99 -11.62
CA PRO A 513 11.13 9.87 -11.68
C PRO A 513 11.15 9.18 -13.06
N PRO A 514 11.03 7.84 -13.12
CA PRO A 514 10.89 7.12 -14.39
C PRO A 514 9.70 7.65 -15.20
N LYS A 515 9.93 7.85 -16.51
CA LYS A 515 8.88 8.29 -17.44
C LYS A 515 7.84 7.20 -17.68
N ASP A 516 8.31 5.96 -17.81
CA ASP A 516 7.46 4.78 -17.91
C ASP A 516 7.21 4.26 -16.49
N THR A 517 6.02 4.51 -15.98
CA THR A 517 5.62 4.08 -14.63
C THR A 517 5.52 2.57 -14.52
N PHE A 518 5.26 1.87 -15.63
CA PHE A 518 5.06 0.42 -15.66
C PHE A 518 6.38 -0.35 -15.80
N ALA A 519 7.21 0.02 -16.78
CA ALA A 519 8.52 -0.63 -16.98
C ALA A 519 9.61 -0.12 -16.02
N GLY A 520 9.45 1.11 -15.50
CA GLY A 520 10.48 1.78 -14.72
C GLY A 520 11.70 2.17 -15.57
N GLN A 521 12.83 2.40 -14.91
CA GLN A 521 14.11 2.76 -15.54
C GLN A 521 15.21 1.79 -15.08
N HIS A 522 15.56 0.84 -15.95
CA HIS A 522 16.64 -0.12 -15.67
C HIS A 522 18.00 0.55 -15.43
N GLY A 523 18.91 -0.15 -14.75
CA GLY A 523 20.26 0.34 -14.43
C GLY A 523 20.35 1.18 -13.14
N HIS A 524 19.24 1.25 -12.38
CA HIS A 524 19.19 1.86 -11.07
C HIS A 524 18.95 0.79 -10.02
N TYR A 525 19.81 0.75 -9.01
CA TYR A 525 19.81 -0.28 -7.97
C TYR A 525 20.01 0.35 -6.60
N TYR A 526 19.32 -0.19 -5.60
CA TYR A 526 19.61 0.13 -4.20
C TYR A 526 20.88 -0.57 -3.74
N HIS A 527 21.74 0.16 -3.03
CA HIS A 527 22.91 -0.39 -2.36
C HIS A 527 22.91 -0.01 -0.89
N LEU A 528 23.53 -0.85 -0.08
CA LEU A 528 23.67 -0.59 1.35
C LEU A 528 24.84 0.35 1.62
N TYR A 529 24.62 1.31 2.50
CA TYR A 529 25.61 2.23 3.03
C TYR A 529 25.53 2.21 4.55
N ASP A 530 26.62 2.56 5.21
CA ASP A 530 26.61 2.86 6.63
C ASP A 530 27.44 4.10 6.97
N MET A 531 27.09 4.73 8.08
CA MET A 531 27.70 5.96 8.56
C MET A 531 27.66 6.03 10.07
N ALA A 532 28.48 6.88 10.68
CA ALA A 532 28.36 7.22 12.09
C ALA A 532 27.03 7.97 12.36
N ALA A 533 26.53 7.92 13.58
CA ALA A 533 25.27 8.56 14.01
C ALA A 533 25.25 10.10 13.91
N ASP A 534 26.42 10.72 13.73
CA ASP A 534 26.58 12.14 13.43
C ASP A 534 26.58 12.46 11.92
N GLY A 535 26.57 11.43 11.06
CA GLY A 535 26.59 11.54 9.61
C GLY A 535 28.00 11.53 8.99
N SER A 536 29.06 11.37 9.79
CA SER A 536 30.43 11.19 9.31
C SER A 536 30.72 9.74 8.90
N ASP A 537 31.88 9.51 8.30
CA ASP A 537 32.39 8.16 8.00
C ASP A 537 31.41 7.30 7.17
N LEU A 538 30.78 7.94 6.18
CA LEU A 538 29.90 7.29 5.22
C LEU A 538 30.72 6.35 4.33
N ARG A 539 30.34 5.07 4.28
CA ARG A 539 30.93 4.06 3.40
C ARG A 539 29.84 3.23 2.72
N ARG A 540 30.13 2.78 1.50
CA ARG A 540 29.28 1.86 0.72
C ARG A 540 29.64 0.42 1.10
N LEU A 541 28.64 -0.40 1.36
CA LEU A 541 28.80 -1.81 1.76
C LEU A 541 28.54 -2.79 0.61
N THR A 542 27.67 -2.46 -0.34
CA THR A 542 27.35 -3.34 -1.48
C THR A 542 27.47 -2.65 -2.83
N GLU A 543 27.72 -3.43 -3.88
CA GLU A 543 27.91 -2.97 -5.26
C GLU A 543 27.42 -4.01 -6.29
N GLY A 544 27.34 -3.61 -7.56
CA GLY A 544 26.90 -4.44 -8.67
C GLY A 544 25.49 -4.09 -9.17
N ASP A 545 24.92 -4.98 -9.98
CA ASP A 545 23.59 -4.78 -10.60
C ASP A 545 22.51 -5.51 -9.79
N PHE A 546 22.52 -5.29 -8.47
CA PHE A 546 21.62 -5.91 -7.51
C PHE A 546 20.95 -4.86 -6.64
N ASP A 547 19.64 -5.01 -6.42
CA ASP A 547 18.93 -4.24 -5.40
C ASP A 547 19.19 -4.91 -4.05
N ASP A 548 19.91 -4.20 -3.17
CA ASP A 548 20.20 -4.59 -1.79
C ASP A 548 19.55 -3.62 -0.80
N PHE A 549 18.70 -4.14 0.09
CA PHE A 549 17.89 -3.32 1.00
C PHE A 549 17.55 -4.05 2.31
N SER A 550 16.83 -3.38 3.22
CA SER A 550 16.47 -3.89 4.56
C SER A 550 17.63 -4.44 5.39
N PRO A 551 18.73 -3.69 5.63
CA PRO A 551 19.83 -4.20 6.45
C PRO A 551 19.40 -4.42 7.91
N LYS A 552 19.88 -5.51 8.52
CA LYS A 552 19.74 -5.82 9.95
C LYS A 552 21.05 -6.30 10.52
N GLU A 553 21.52 -5.63 11.57
CA GLU A 553 22.61 -6.15 12.37
C GLU A 553 22.11 -7.35 13.19
N LEU A 554 22.81 -8.47 13.08
CA LEU A 554 22.52 -9.69 13.82
C LEU A 554 23.24 -9.68 15.18
N PRO A 555 22.81 -10.50 16.16
CA PRO A 555 23.49 -10.60 17.45
C PRO A 555 24.99 -10.89 17.39
N ASN A 556 25.46 -11.56 16.34
CA ASN A 556 26.88 -11.90 16.14
C ASN A 556 27.67 -10.81 15.39
N GLY A 557 27.07 -9.65 15.13
CA GLY A 557 27.65 -8.50 14.42
C GLY A 557 27.59 -8.59 12.90
N LYS A 558 27.24 -9.74 12.30
CA LYS A 558 27.03 -9.84 10.84
C LYS A 558 25.80 -9.04 10.42
N ILE A 559 25.69 -8.78 9.13
CA ILE A 559 24.56 -8.04 8.55
C ILE A 559 23.75 -8.97 7.65
N MET A 560 22.46 -9.14 7.97
CA MET A 560 21.48 -9.80 7.08
C MET A 560 20.71 -8.73 6.32
N PHE A 561 20.40 -8.98 5.06
CA PHE A 561 19.68 -8.05 4.19
C PHE A 561 18.95 -8.79 3.07
N ILE A 562 18.12 -8.08 2.32
CA ILE A 562 17.39 -8.61 1.16
C ILE A 562 18.13 -8.21 -0.12
N SER A 563 18.29 -9.15 -1.04
CA SER A 563 19.05 -8.95 -2.27
C SER A 563 18.51 -9.72 -3.48
N THR A 564 18.54 -9.11 -4.67
CA THR A 564 18.24 -9.78 -5.95
C THR A 564 19.36 -10.72 -6.44
N ARG A 565 20.48 -10.81 -5.72
CA ARG A 565 21.67 -11.56 -6.13
C ARG A 565 21.51 -13.06 -6.30
N ARG A 566 20.45 -13.65 -5.74
CA ARG A 566 20.09 -15.07 -5.98
C ARG A 566 19.68 -15.29 -7.44
N GLY A 567 19.23 -14.23 -8.13
CA GLY A 567 18.80 -14.26 -9.52
C GLY A 567 17.34 -14.71 -9.67
N GLY A 568 16.97 -15.14 -10.88
CA GLY A 568 15.63 -15.65 -11.21
C GLY A 568 14.51 -14.61 -11.18
N TRP A 569 13.32 -15.09 -11.54
CA TRP A 569 12.16 -14.25 -11.82
C TRP A 569 10.91 -14.73 -11.13
N HIS A 570 10.06 -13.79 -10.74
CA HIS A 570 8.79 -14.08 -10.10
C HIS A 570 7.81 -14.74 -11.09
N ARG A 571 6.92 -15.63 -10.60
CA ARG A 571 5.93 -16.31 -11.47
C ARG A 571 4.62 -15.55 -11.63
N CYS A 572 4.46 -14.40 -11.00
CA CYS A 572 3.32 -13.51 -11.20
C CYS A 572 3.76 -12.16 -11.80
N GLY A 573 2.81 -11.41 -12.36
CA GLY A 573 3.06 -10.11 -12.97
C GLY A 573 3.66 -10.15 -14.38
N THR A 574 3.88 -8.96 -14.92
CA THR A 574 4.48 -8.72 -16.22
C THR A 574 6.00 -8.95 -16.20
N PRO A 575 6.66 -8.98 -17.38
CA PRO A 575 8.11 -9.04 -17.43
C PRO A 575 8.74 -7.91 -16.60
N GLY A 576 9.69 -8.28 -15.75
CA GLY A 576 10.42 -7.35 -14.90
C GLY A 576 10.55 -7.81 -13.46
N CYS A 577 9.76 -8.73 -12.92
CA CYS A 577 9.82 -9.01 -11.47
C CYS A 577 11.04 -9.88 -11.05
N GLU A 578 12.24 -9.31 -10.86
CA GLU A 578 13.41 -10.02 -10.31
C GLU A 578 13.14 -10.49 -8.88
N VAL A 579 13.62 -11.68 -8.51
CA VAL A 579 13.40 -12.18 -7.14
C VAL A 579 14.51 -11.73 -6.20
N TYR A 580 14.13 -11.22 -5.04
CA TYR A 580 15.02 -10.93 -3.92
C TYR A 580 14.75 -11.83 -2.71
N THR A 581 15.83 -12.21 -2.04
CA THR A 581 15.85 -13.19 -0.93
C THR A 581 16.88 -12.78 0.12
N LEU A 582 16.92 -13.48 1.26
CA LEU A 582 17.90 -13.20 2.32
C LEU A 582 19.36 -13.47 1.88
N ALA A 583 20.21 -12.50 2.17
CA ALA A 583 21.66 -12.54 2.03
C ALA A 583 22.35 -12.15 3.36
N LEU A 584 23.60 -12.56 3.51
CA LEU A 584 24.41 -12.34 4.71
C LEU A 584 25.78 -11.79 4.30
N MET A 585 26.32 -10.84 5.08
CA MET A 585 27.67 -10.30 4.91
C MET A 585 28.35 -10.01 6.26
N ASP A 586 29.65 -9.78 6.20
CA ASP A 586 30.44 -9.29 7.33
C ASP A 586 30.19 -7.78 7.59
N PRO A 587 30.50 -7.26 8.79
CA PRO A 587 30.24 -5.85 9.14
C PRO A 587 30.95 -4.81 8.25
N ASP A 588 31.93 -5.23 7.46
CA ASP A 588 32.70 -4.41 6.52
C ASP A 588 32.19 -4.50 5.07
N GLY A 589 31.12 -5.26 4.81
CA GLY A 589 30.59 -5.53 3.47
C GLY A 589 31.24 -6.73 2.77
N GLY A 590 32.20 -7.40 3.41
CA GLY A 590 32.84 -8.59 2.87
C GLY A 590 31.98 -9.86 2.92
N ASN A 591 32.42 -10.90 2.20
CA ASN A 591 31.87 -12.27 2.27
C ASN A 591 30.35 -12.37 2.06
N ILE A 592 29.82 -11.59 1.11
CA ILE A 592 28.39 -11.61 0.80
C ILE A 592 27.98 -12.97 0.21
N ARG A 593 27.05 -13.66 0.87
CA ARG A 593 26.44 -14.91 0.37
C ARG A 593 24.92 -14.91 0.48
N THR A 594 24.26 -15.56 -0.47
CA THR A 594 22.83 -15.86 -0.37
C THR A 594 22.62 -16.94 0.69
N VAL A 595 21.59 -16.77 1.53
CA VAL A 595 21.26 -17.72 2.59
C VAL A 595 19.85 -18.28 2.49
N SER A 596 19.00 -17.69 1.65
CA SER A 596 17.69 -18.24 1.32
C SER A 596 17.64 -18.70 -0.13
N TYR A 597 17.12 -19.92 -0.32
CA TYR A 597 16.96 -20.56 -1.63
C TYR A 597 15.48 -20.65 -2.02
N HIS A 598 14.65 -19.77 -1.47
CA HIS A 598 13.26 -19.66 -1.85
C HIS A 598 13.13 -19.15 -3.29
N GLU A 599 12.13 -19.65 -4.00
CA GLU A 599 12.01 -19.41 -5.44
C GLU A 599 11.29 -18.08 -5.77
N THR A 600 10.59 -17.47 -4.79
CA THR A 600 9.92 -16.15 -4.84
C THR A 600 10.47 -15.17 -3.79
N GLN A 601 9.76 -14.05 -3.61
CA GLN A 601 10.15 -12.89 -2.82
C GLN A 601 10.11 -13.11 -1.31
N GLU A 602 11.04 -12.45 -0.61
CA GLU A 602 11.09 -12.30 0.85
C GLU A 602 11.33 -10.82 1.22
N TRP A 603 10.84 -10.36 2.38
CA TRP A 603 10.90 -8.95 2.79
C TRP A 603 11.22 -8.72 4.26
N ASP A 604 11.70 -7.51 4.54
CA ASP A 604 11.67 -6.85 5.84
C ASP A 604 12.17 -7.72 7.02
N PRO A 605 13.39 -8.30 6.94
CA PRO A 605 13.94 -9.07 8.04
C PRO A 605 14.03 -8.24 9.32
N SER A 606 13.88 -8.88 10.47
CA SER A 606 13.97 -8.26 11.79
C SER A 606 14.43 -9.29 12.84
N VAL A 607 15.22 -8.86 13.82
CA VAL A 607 15.74 -9.77 14.86
C VAL A 607 14.70 -9.92 15.97
N LEU A 608 14.36 -11.17 16.30
CA LEU A 608 13.48 -11.53 17.41
C LEU A 608 14.22 -11.50 18.75
N ASN A 609 13.44 -11.38 19.84
CA ASN A 609 13.97 -11.38 21.21
C ASN A 609 14.75 -12.67 21.56
N ASP A 610 14.56 -13.76 20.81
CA ASP A 610 15.27 -15.04 20.98
C ASP A 610 16.48 -15.22 20.04
N GLY A 611 16.81 -14.21 19.25
CA GLY A 611 17.95 -14.19 18.33
C GLY A 611 17.67 -14.76 16.94
N ARG A 612 16.48 -15.34 16.68
CA ARG A 612 16.05 -15.69 15.31
C ARG A 612 15.76 -14.43 14.50
N VAL A 613 15.69 -14.57 13.17
CA VAL A 613 15.26 -13.49 12.27
C VAL A 613 13.87 -13.81 11.75
N ILE A 614 12.93 -12.88 11.92
CA ILE A 614 11.59 -12.92 11.30
C ILE A 614 11.58 -12.12 10.01
N TYR A 615 10.81 -12.55 9.02
CA TYR A 615 10.67 -11.89 7.71
C TYR A 615 9.35 -12.30 7.06
N THR A 616 8.92 -11.58 6.03
CA THR A 616 7.75 -11.97 5.22
C THR A 616 8.22 -12.80 4.03
N ARG A 617 7.49 -13.85 3.67
CA ARG A 617 7.75 -14.68 2.48
C ARG A 617 6.49 -14.86 1.66
N TRP A 618 6.65 -14.86 0.34
CA TRP A 618 5.58 -15.14 -0.60
C TRP A 618 5.51 -16.64 -0.99
N ASP A 619 4.84 -17.46 -0.19
CA ASP A 619 4.85 -18.92 -0.32
C ASP A 619 3.63 -19.47 -1.10
N TYR A 620 3.65 -19.35 -2.44
CA TYR A 620 2.56 -19.82 -3.33
C TYR A 620 2.97 -20.96 -4.28
N VAL A 621 3.70 -21.96 -3.78
CA VAL A 621 4.02 -23.16 -4.57
C VAL A 621 2.74 -23.95 -4.82
N ASP A 622 2.29 -23.98 -6.08
CA ASP A 622 0.99 -24.53 -6.49
C ASP A 622 -0.22 -23.86 -5.83
N ARG A 623 -0.12 -22.64 -5.30
CA ARG A 623 -1.23 -21.94 -4.59
C ARG A 623 -1.62 -20.63 -5.29
N ASN A 624 -2.72 -20.01 -4.90
CA ASN A 624 -3.11 -18.68 -5.37
C ASN A 624 -2.01 -17.64 -5.08
N ALA A 625 -1.69 -16.79 -6.06
CA ALA A 625 -0.62 -15.81 -5.91
C ALA A 625 -0.92 -14.70 -4.88
N VAL A 626 -2.17 -14.43 -4.51
CA VAL A 626 -2.51 -13.21 -3.73
C VAL A 626 -2.31 -13.39 -2.22
N HIS A 627 -2.65 -14.54 -1.62
CA HIS A 627 -2.93 -14.62 -0.17
C HIS A 627 -1.78 -15.08 0.75
N TYR A 628 -0.69 -15.62 0.20
CA TYR A 628 0.33 -16.32 0.99
C TYR A 628 1.60 -15.50 1.18
N GLN A 629 1.46 -14.28 1.67
CA GLN A 629 2.53 -13.30 1.92
C GLN A 629 2.68 -13.03 3.42
N GLN A 630 3.22 -14.01 4.14
CA GLN A 630 3.04 -14.13 5.60
C GLN A 630 4.37 -14.34 6.32
N LEU A 631 4.35 -14.45 7.65
CA LEU A 631 5.55 -14.37 8.48
C LEU A 631 6.27 -15.71 8.57
N TRP A 632 7.58 -15.68 8.40
CA TRP A 632 8.53 -16.78 8.51
C TRP A 632 9.68 -16.40 9.42
N VAL A 633 10.38 -17.41 9.94
CA VAL A 633 11.58 -17.25 10.76
C VAL A 633 12.73 -18.09 10.21
N VAL A 634 13.96 -17.65 10.47
CA VAL A 634 15.20 -18.38 10.16
C VAL A 634 16.22 -18.11 11.27
N ARG A 635 17.23 -18.97 11.38
CA ARG A 635 18.41 -18.71 12.22
C ARG A 635 19.31 -17.66 11.55
N PRO A 636 20.12 -16.91 12.32
CA PRO A 636 21.04 -15.88 11.79
C PRO A 636 22.00 -16.32 10.67
N ASP A 637 22.23 -17.63 10.50
CA ASP A 637 23.11 -18.21 9.48
C ASP A 637 22.36 -18.76 8.24
N GLY A 638 21.03 -18.64 8.20
CA GLY A 638 20.18 -19.16 7.12
C GLY A 638 19.64 -20.58 7.32
N THR A 639 19.98 -21.23 8.44
CA THR A 639 19.48 -22.58 8.77
C THR A 639 18.08 -22.54 9.40
N ALA A 640 17.38 -23.67 9.35
CA ALA A 640 16.05 -23.89 9.94
C ALA A 640 14.98 -22.84 9.57
N PRO A 641 14.75 -22.55 8.27
CA PRO A 641 13.61 -21.74 7.86
C PRO A 641 12.29 -22.41 8.25
N ALA A 642 11.37 -21.66 8.84
CA ALA A 642 10.06 -22.17 9.23
C ALA A 642 9.00 -21.08 9.15
N ALA A 643 7.76 -21.44 8.78
CA ALA A 643 6.62 -20.54 8.94
C ALA A 643 6.56 -20.03 10.39
N PHE A 644 6.01 -18.85 10.62
CA PHE A 644 5.84 -18.30 11.96
C PHE A 644 4.37 -18.00 12.23
N TYR A 645 3.73 -17.31 11.29
CA TYR A 645 2.32 -17.01 11.31
C TYR A 645 1.80 -16.86 9.88
N GLY A 646 0.57 -17.30 9.65
CA GLY A 646 -0.26 -16.89 8.54
C GLY A 646 -0.19 -17.80 7.31
N ASN A 647 0.63 -18.85 7.29
CA ASN A 647 0.87 -19.59 6.05
C ASN A 647 -0.40 -20.24 5.46
N ASN A 648 -1.49 -20.39 6.23
CA ASN A 648 -2.81 -20.85 5.81
C ASN A 648 -3.92 -19.78 5.98
N THR A 649 -3.55 -18.51 6.09
CA THR A 649 -4.45 -17.39 6.37
C THR A 649 -4.78 -16.61 5.10
N LEU A 650 -6.06 -16.31 4.89
CA LEU A 650 -6.53 -15.56 3.70
C LEU A 650 -6.79 -14.06 3.99
N ASN A 651 -7.02 -13.70 5.25
CA ASN A 651 -7.25 -12.33 5.72
C ASN A 651 -6.42 -12.08 6.98
N PRO A 652 -5.55 -11.05 7.06
CA PRO A 652 -5.20 -10.11 5.98
C PRO A 652 -4.50 -10.80 4.80
N VAL A 653 -4.49 -10.14 3.63
CA VAL A 653 -3.85 -10.65 2.40
C VAL A 653 -2.35 -10.91 2.61
N GLY A 654 -1.69 -10.07 3.38
CA GLY A 654 -0.32 -10.29 3.82
C GLY A 654 0.06 -9.44 5.03
N VAL A 655 1.20 -9.79 5.62
CA VAL A 655 1.75 -9.14 6.81
C VAL A 655 3.22 -8.81 6.58
N TRP A 656 3.59 -7.54 6.75
CA TRP A 656 4.93 -6.99 6.47
C TRP A 656 5.49 -6.17 7.64
N GLU A 657 6.75 -5.77 7.53
CA GLU A 657 7.44 -4.90 8.50
C GLU A 657 7.37 -5.40 9.95
N ALA A 658 7.40 -6.72 10.14
CA ALA A 658 7.28 -7.36 11.44
C ALA A 658 8.46 -7.04 12.38
N ARG A 659 8.17 -6.71 13.64
CA ARG A 659 9.16 -6.46 14.69
C ARG A 659 8.75 -7.12 16.00
N ALA A 660 9.74 -7.64 16.73
CA ALA A 660 9.50 -8.13 18.08
C ALA A 660 9.07 -6.99 19.01
N VAL A 661 8.05 -7.24 19.82
CA VAL A 661 7.67 -6.34 20.90
C VAL A 661 8.67 -6.52 22.05
N PRO A 662 9.29 -5.45 22.58
CA PRO A 662 10.28 -5.58 23.66
C PRO A 662 9.73 -6.33 24.88
N GLY A 663 10.48 -7.33 25.37
CA GLY A 663 10.08 -8.10 26.55
C GLY A 663 8.91 -9.07 26.34
N SER A 664 8.41 -9.21 25.11
CA SER A 664 7.24 -10.03 24.78
C SER A 664 7.56 -11.13 23.76
N ARG A 665 6.65 -12.11 23.63
CA ARG A 665 6.67 -13.12 22.56
C ARG A 665 5.86 -12.71 21.34
N GLN A 666 5.13 -11.60 21.45
CA GLN A 666 4.28 -11.07 20.39
C GLN A 666 5.08 -10.24 19.40
N ILE A 667 4.56 -10.16 18.18
CA ILE A 667 5.15 -9.41 17.08
C ILE A 667 4.18 -8.31 16.67
N MET A 668 4.70 -7.10 16.43
CA MET A 668 3.94 -6.02 15.83
C MET A 668 4.28 -5.94 14.34
N ALA A 669 3.29 -5.76 13.48
CA ALA A 669 3.47 -5.78 12.02
C ALA A 669 2.41 -4.92 11.31
N THR A 670 2.57 -4.74 10.00
CA THR A 670 1.59 -4.08 9.13
C THR A 670 0.82 -5.12 8.30
N ALA A 671 -0.49 -5.20 8.51
CA ALA A 671 -1.40 -5.90 7.60
C ALA A 671 -1.65 -5.02 6.37
N ALA A 672 -1.13 -5.42 5.20
CA ALA A 672 -1.17 -4.60 3.98
C ALA A 672 -1.80 -5.33 2.79
N ALA A 673 -1.91 -4.61 1.69
CA ALA A 673 -2.45 -5.11 0.43
C ALA A 673 -1.35 -5.81 -0.39
N HIS A 674 -1.77 -6.72 -1.27
CA HIS A 674 -0.92 -7.29 -2.29
C HIS A 674 -0.65 -6.28 -3.43
N HIS A 675 -1.70 -5.60 -3.91
CA HIS A 675 -1.62 -4.71 -5.07
C HIS A 675 -1.27 -3.25 -4.72
N ALA A 676 -0.65 -2.99 -3.56
CA ALA A 676 -0.12 -1.67 -3.17
C ALA A 676 1.21 -1.82 -2.44
N MET A 677 1.90 -0.70 -2.18
CA MET A 677 3.00 -0.68 -1.22
C MET A 677 2.58 -1.25 0.15
N THR A 678 3.54 -1.71 0.94
CA THR A 678 3.32 -2.25 2.30
C THR A 678 2.84 -1.18 3.28
N ALA A 679 1.56 -0.83 3.22
CA ALA A 679 0.86 0.08 4.11
C ALA A 679 -0.57 -0.44 4.37
N GLY A 680 -1.08 -0.23 5.57
CA GLY A 680 -2.40 -0.72 6.00
C GLY A 680 -2.58 -0.61 7.52
N SER A 681 -3.15 -1.63 8.15
CA SER A 681 -3.42 -1.63 9.59
C SER A 681 -2.19 -2.07 10.39
N VAL A 682 -1.95 -1.47 11.55
CA VAL A 682 -0.99 -2.03 12.52
C VAL A 682 -1.68 -3.13 13.32
N ILE A 683 -1.03 -4.29 13.37
CA ILE A 683 -1.50 -5.48 14.07
C ILE A 683 -0.47 -5.97 15.08
N LEU A 684 -0.97 -6.66 16.11
CA LEU A 684 -0.21 -7.49 17.03
C LEU A 684 -0.54 -8.96 16.73
N VAL A 685 0.49 -9.78 16.61
CA VAL A 685 0.38 -11.23 16.38
C VAL A 685 0.90 -11.98 17.59
N ASP A 686 0.06 -12.84 18.15
CA ASP A 686 0.41 -13.73 19.25
C ASP A 686 0.53 -15.19 18.78
N PRO A 687 1.75 -15.66 18.50
CA PRO A 687 1.96 -17.03 18.03
C PRO A 687 1.72 -18.08 19.13
N THR A 688 1.37 -17.70 20.36
CA THR A 688 0.99 -18.65 21.42
C THR A 688 -0.49 -19.01 21.37
N ILE A 689 -1.32 -18.15 20.76
CA ILE A 689 -2.74 -18.38 20.52
C ILE A 689 -2.95 -19.26 19.29
N GLY A 690 -2.26 -18.93 18.20
CA GLY A 690 -2.36 -19.64 16.93
C GLY A 690 -1.28 -19.23 15.95
N VAL A 691 -1.03 -20.06 14.94
CA VAL A 691 -0.09 -19.77 13.83
C VAL A 691 -0.79 -19.46 12.52
N ASP A 692 -2.12 -19.47 12.49
CA ASP A 692 -2.96 -19.21 11.32
C ASP A 692 -4.30 -18.58 11.75
N GLY A 693 -5.03 -18.00 10.79
CA GLY A 693 -6.32 -17.36 10.99
C GLY A 693 -6.23 -16.00 11.68
N LEU A 694 -7.40 -15.39 11.94
CA LEU A 694 -7.51 -14.10 12.61
C LEU A 694 -7.40 -14.20 14.14
N GLU A 695 -7.57 -15.39 14.72
CA GLU A 695 -7.54 -15.59 16.18
C GLU A 695 -6.27 -15.07 16.87
N PRO A 696 -5.04 -15.30 16.36
CA PRO A 696 -3.83 -14.72 16.95
C PRO A 696 -3.62 -13.24 16.63
N VAL A 697 -4.50 -12.59 15.87
CA VAL A 697 -4.33 -11.20 15.42
C VAL A 697 -5.18 -10.25 16.25
N THR A 698 -4.53 -9.28 16.89
CA THR A 698 -5.18 -8.10 17.44
C THR A 698 -4.92 -6.90 16.54
N ARG A 699 -5.97 -6.25 16.03
CA ARG A 699 -5.84 -5.01 15.26
C ARG A 699 -5.68 -3.83 16.22
N LEU A 700 -4.51 -3.18 16.21
CA LEU A 700 -4.23 -2.04 17.10
C LEU A 700 -4.77 -0.72 16.55
N THR A 701 -4.99 -0.65 15.23
CA THR A 701 -5.56 0.51 14.53
C THR A 701 -6.91 0.11 13.90
N PRO A 702 -7.97 -0.09 14.71
CA PRO A 702 -9.25 -0.59 14.24
C PRO A 702 -9.93 0.31 13.22
N GLU A 703 -9.58 1.60 13.16
CA GLU A 703 -10.04 2.59 12.19
C GLU A 703 -9.47 2.40 10.78
N VAL A 704 -8.52 1.46 10.61
CA VAL A 704 -7.94 1.09 9.31
C VAL A 704 -8.33 -0.36 9.01
N PRO A 705 -9.17 -0.61 7.99
CA PRO A 705 -9.49 -1.98 7.57
C PRO A 705 -8.26 -2.64 6.93
N PHE A 706 -8.24 -3.97 6.87
CA PHE A 706 -7.22 -4.69 6.11
C PHE A 706 -7.40 -4.39 4.62
N PRO A 707 -6.47 -3.64 3.97
CA PRO A 707 -6.68 -3.18 2.61
C PRO A 707 -6.74 -4.36 1.64
N GLU A 708 -7.49 -4.21 0.55
CA GLU A 708 -7.73 -5.20 -0.52
C GLU A 708 -8.53 -6.46 -0.12
N SER A 709 -8.52 -6.86 1.15
CA SER A 709 -9.31 -7.99 1.69
C SER A 709 -10.66 -7.54 2.23
N GLU A 710 -10.67 -6.50 3.08
CA GLU A 710 -11.89 -5.99 3.72
C GLU A 710 -12.52 -4.82 2.96
N GLY A 711 -11.86 -4.29 1.94
CA GLY A 711 -12.37 -3.22 1.10
C GLY A 711 -11.58 -3.07 -0.20
N PRO A 712 -12.16 -2.43 -1.24
CA PRO A 712 -11.44 -2.17 -2.46
C PRO A 712 -10.30 -1.17 -2.22
N LEU A 713 -9.15 -1.45 -2.81
CA LEU A 713 -7.99 -0.56 -2.87
C LEU A 713 -8.07 0.28 -4.16
N ALA A 714 -7.79 1.58 -4.13
CA ALA A 714 -7.85 2.42 -5.33
C ALA A 714 -6.77 1.99 -6.37
N PRO A 715 -7.03 1.98 -7.69
CA PRO A 715 -8.27 2.35 -8.38
C PRO A 715 -9.18 1.12 -8.67
N PHE A 716 -9.53 0.33 -7.65
CA PHE A 716 -10.43 -0.85 -7.67
C PHE A 716 -9.78 -2.25 -7.69
N TRP A 717 -8.74 -2.47 -6.88
CA TRP A 717 -8.21 -3.80 -6.58
C TRP A 717 -8.95 -4.46 -5.41
N ARG A 718 -9.24 -5.76 -5.53
CA ARG A 718 -9.81 -6.59 -4.45
C ARG A 718 -9.26 -8.00 -4.55
N SER A 719 -8.86 -8.57 -3.42
CA SER A 719 -8.18 -9.86 -3.35
C SER A 719 -9.13 -11.05 -3.53
N GLY A 720 -10.43 -10.84 -3.31
CA GLY A 720 -11.42 -11.92 -3.30
C GLY A 720 -11.34 -12.81 -2.06
N ALA A 721 -10.49 -12.49 -1.07
CA ALA A 721 -10.44 -13.21 0.19
C ALA A 721 -11.82 -13.22 0.87
N PRO A 722 -12.29 -14.36 1.41
CA PRO A 722 -13.50 -14.39 2.22
C PRO A 722 -13.22 -13.63 3.52
N ALA A 723 -13.76 -12.41 3.62
CA ALA A 723 -13.66 -11.57 4.78
C ALA A 723 -14.95 -10.76 4.93
N ASP A 724 -15.51 -10.77 6.13
CA ASP A 724 -16.53 -9.80 6.50
C ASP A 724 -15.83 -8.46 6.75
N PRO A 725 -16.22 -7.37 6.06
CA PRO A 725 -15.65 -6.07 6.35
C PRO A 725 -15.94 -5.69 7.81
N PRO A 726 -15.02 -4.99 8.49
CA PRO A 726 -15.27 -4.52 9.85
C PRO A 726 -16.45 -3.54 9.86
N SER A 727 -17.08 -3.38 11.02
CA SER A 727 -18.04 -2.31 11.22
C SER A 727 -17.39 -0.97 10.90
N ARG A 728 -18.00 -0.18 10.01
CA ARG A 728 -17.45 1.12 9.61
C ARG A 728 -17.53 2.11 10.78
N SER A 729 -16.39 2.67 11.14
CA SER A 729 -16.32 3.78 12.11
C SER A 729 -16.45 5.13 11.40
N PRO A 730 -16.86 6.20 12.09
CA PRO A 730 -16.86 7.54 11.51
C PRO A 730 -15.50 7.95 10.93
N GLU A 731 -14.39 7.49 11.52
CA GLU A 731 -13.04 7.74 11.01
C GLU A 731 -12.74 7.01 9.70
N MET A 732 -13.22 5.77 9.53
CA MET A 732 -13.11 5.05 8.23
C MET A 732 -13.87 5.77 7.12
N ASP A 733 -15.06 6.29 7.43
CA ASP A 733 -15.88 7.03 6.47
C ASP A 733 -15.24 8.38 6.16
N ARG A 734 -14.66 9.03 7.17
CA ARG A 734 -13.98 10.31 7.02
C ARG A 734 -12.76 10.22 6.11
N TRP A 735 -11.97 9.15 6.27
CA TRP A 735 -10.71 8.94 5.57
C TRP A 735 -10.65 7.54 4.93
N PRO A 736 -11.39 7.32 3.83
CA PRO A 736 -11.38 6.02 3.16
C PRO A 736 -9.98 5.68 2.64
N GLY A 737 -9.46 4.53 3.08
CA GLY A 737 -8.14 4.05 2.68
C GLY A 737 -6.96 4.76 3.35
N GLN A 738 -7.19 5.49 4.45
CA GLN A 738 -6.10 5.91 5.36
C GLN A 738 -5.26 4.70 5.77
N CYS A 739 -3.97 4.89 6.03
CA CYS A 739 -3.08 3.76 6.29
C CYS A 739 -1.89 4.11 7.17
N TYR A 740 -1.37 3.08 7.85
CA TYR A 740 -0.13 3.10 8.60
C TYR A 740 0.95 2.29 7.90
N ARG A 741 2.20 2.57 8.22
CA ARG A 741 3.39 1.84 7.78
C ARG A 741 4.51 1.96 8.83
N SER A 742 5.45 1.03 8.78
CA SER A 742 6.69 1.01 9.55
C SER A 742 6.52 1.10 11.06
N PRO A 743 5.72 0.20 11.68
CA PRO A 743 5.55 0.19 13.12
C PRO A 743 6.88 -0.11 13.83
N TYR A 744 7.17 0.65 14.89
CA TYR A 744 8.25 0.39 15.83
C TYR A 744 7.65 0.20 17.23
N PRO A 745 7.57 -1.03 17.75
CA PRO A 745 6.94 -1.29 19.05
C PRO A 745 7.76 -0.74 20.22
N LEU A 746 7.07 -0.09 21.16
CA LEU A 746 7.60 0.32 22.46
C LEU A 746 7.00 -0.55 23.59
N SER A 747 5.76 -1.01 23.39
CA SER A 747 5.09 -2.08 24.12
C SER A 747 4.08 -2.76 23.19
N GLU A 748 3.26 -3.67 23.73
CA GLU A 748 2.12 -4.27 23.04
C GLU A 748 1.05 -3.25 22.62
N THR A 749 1.01 -2.10 23.31
CA THR A 749 -0.04 -1.08 23.18
C THR A 749 0.47 0.27 22.70
N LEU A 750 1.77 0.56 22.74
CA LEU A 750 2.37 1.83 22.35
C LEU A 750 3.46 1.62 21.28
N PHE A 751 3.42 2.42 20.21
CA PHE A 751 4.34 2.27 19.09
C PHE A 751 4.57 3.57 18.32
N LEU A 752 5.71 3.66 17.63
CA LEU A 752 5.93 4.67 16.59
C LEU A 752 5.42 4.12 15.26
N ALA A 753 4.89 4.97 14.38
CA ALA A 753 4.52 4.58 13.03
C ALA A 753 4.54 5.77 12.08
N ALA A 754 4.60 5.48 10.78
CA ALA A 754 4.24 6.40 9.72
C ALA A 754 2.73 6.31 9.46
N PHE A 755 2.04 7.43 9.27
CA PHE A 755 0.59 7.46 9.02
C PHE A 755 0.18 8.51 7.97
N SER A 756 -0.86 8.18 7.21
CA SER A 756 -1.46 9.00 6.16
C SER A 756 -2.99 9.02 6.24
N TYR A 757 -3.58 10.21 6.04
CA TYR A 757 -5.01 10.38 5.78
C TYR A 757 -5.37 10.20 4.31
N ASP A 758 -4.40 10.34 3.40
CA ASP A 758 -4.63 10.16 1.97
C ASP A 758 -4.89 8.67 1.67
N THR A 759 -5.82 8.41 0.75
CA THR A 759 -6.18 7.07 0.31
C THR A 759 -4.98 6.32 -0.26
N LEU A 760 -4.73 5.11 0.24
CA LEU A 760 -3.73 4.21 -0.32
C LEU A 760 -4.04 3.88 -1.79
N ILE A 761 -3.06 4.16 -2.65
CA ILE A 761 -3.13 3.91 -4.09
C ILE A 761 -2.40 2.60 -4.40
N GLY A 762 -3.06 1.71 -5.11
CA GLY A 762 -2.50 0.49 -5.67
C GLY A 762 -1.97 0.65 -7.10
N GLU A 763 -1.47 -0.44 -7.64
CA GLU A 763 -0.86 -0.48 -8.97
C GLU A 763 -1.85 -0.05 -10.07
N PRO A 764 -1.35 0.46 -11.21
CA PRO A 764 0.05 0.74 -11.53
C PRO A 764 0.51 2.14 -11.08
N LYS A 765 -0.28 2.85 -10.27
CA LYS A 765 -0.02 4.26 -9.93
C LYS A 765 0.90 4.39 -8.72
N GLY A 766 1.72 5.44 -8.69
CA GLY A 766 2.50 5.84 -7.52
C GLY A 766 1.61 6.54 -6.48
N ASN A 767 2.02 6.47 -5.22
CA ASN A 767 1.40 7.25 -4.14
C ASN A 767 2.02 8.64 -4.05
N TYR A 768 1.33 9.54 -3.33
CA TYR A 768 1.80 10.91 -3.12
C TYR A 768 3.14 10.95 -2.40
N ALA A 769 4.03 11.87 -2.82
CA ALA A 769 5.35 12.04 -2.25
C ALA A 769 5.30 12.33 -0.76
N ASN A 770 4.35 13.14 -0.31
CA ASN A 770 4.18 13.67 1.06
C ASN A 770 3.12 12.92 1.90
N MET A 771 2.76 11.70 1.48
CA MET A 771 1.69 10.91 2.09
C MET A 771 1.88 10.72 3.61
N PHE A 772 3.09 10.35 4.06
CA PHE A 772 3.31 9.91 5.45
C PHE A 772 3.98 10.95 6.36
N GLY A 773 3.44 11.10 7.58
CA GLY A 773 4.12 11.72 8.72
C GLY A 773 4.44 10.70 9.82
N LEU A 774 5.32 11.06 10.76
CA LEU A 774 5.70 10.24 11.91
C LEU A 774 4.84 10.52 13.13
N TYR A 775 4.39 9.45 13.79
CA TYR A 775 3.49 9.52 14.94
C TYR A 775 3.94 8.60 16.07
N LEU A 776 3.59 8.98 17.29
CA LEU A 776 3.49 8.09 18.44
C LEU A 776 2.01 7.73 18.62
N ALA A 777 1.68 6.45 18.52
CA ALA A 777 0.30 5.96 18.55
C ALA A 777 0.13 4.85 19.59
N ASP A 778 -1.11 4.65 20.03
CA ASP A 778 -1.49 3.56 20.92
C ASP A 778 -2.71 2.77 20.45
N ALA A 779 -2.94 1.63 21.11
CA ALA A 779 -4.06 0.72 20.85
C ALA A 779 -5.45 1.30 21.25
N PHE A 780 -5.48 2.48 21.86
CA PHE A 780 -6.71 3.14 22.32
C PHE A 780 -7.18 4.21 21.31
N GLY A 781 -6.44 4.40 20.22
CA GLY A 781 -6.72 5.38 19.18
C GLY A 781 -6.14 6.77 19.47
N ASN A 782 -5.26 6.92 20.47
CA ASN A 782 -4.48 8.15 20.59
C ASN A 782 -3.36 8.12 19.55
N ARG A 783 -3.20 9.24 18.82
CA ARG A 783 -2.15 9.41 17.82
C ARG A 783 -1.59 10.83 17.91
N GLU A 784 -0.31 10.95 18.24
CA GLU A 784 0.37 12.23 18.40
C GLU A 784 1.41 12.45 17.31
N LEU A 785 1.25 13.54 16.54
CA LEU A 785 2.19 13.92 15.50
C LEU A 785 3.56 14.27 16.12
N LEU A 786 4.61 13.66 15.57
CA LEU A 786 6.01 13.89 15.93
C LEU A 786 6.73 14.76 14.89
N HIS A 787 6.54 14.46 13.61
CA HIS A 787 7.13 15.17 12.48
C HIS A 787 6.34 14.88 11.21
N ARG A 788 6.05 15.91 10.40
CA ARG A 788 5.52 15.74 9.05
C ARG A 788 6.17 16.80 8.17
N ASP A 789 6.81 16.34 7.10
CA ASP A 789 7.19 17.20 6.00
C ASP A 789 6.01 17.25 5.02
N LEU A 790 5.57 18.46 4.66
CA LEU A 790 4.38 18.63 3.81
C LEU A 790 4.69 18.41 2.33
N ASN A 791 5.94 18.20 1.95
CA ASN A 791 6.37 17.99 0.58
C ASN A 791 6.92 16.57 0.34
N ILE A 792 7.34 15.84 1.37
CA ILE A 792 7.86 14.46 1.23
C ILE A 792 7.55 13.58 2.45
N SER A 793 7.36 12.28 2.23
CA SER A 793 6.94 11.32 3.25
C SER A 793 8.09 11.06 4.21
N SER A 794 7.77 11.01 5.49
CA SER A 794 8.68 10.59 6.56
C SER A 794 8.28 9.20 7.05
N VAL A 795 9.20 8.24 6.97
CA VAL A 795 8.95 6.81 7.19
C VAL A 795 10.07 6.11 7.97
N TRP A 796 9.80 4.92 8.49
CA TRP A 796 10.71 4.08 9.29
C TRP A 796 11.36 4.80 10.50
N PRO A 797 10.58 5.28 11.48
CA PRO A 797 11.15 5.84 12.70
C PRO A 797 11.86 4.75 13.52
N VAL A 798 13.13 4.98 13.87
CA VAL A 798 13.96 4.08 14.68
C VAL A 798 14.64 4.89 15.78
N PRO A 799 14.54 4.50 17.07
CA PRO A 799 15.30 5.13 18.15
C PRO A 799 16.81 5.07 17.90
N LEU A 800 17.46 6.23 17.89
CA LEU A 800 18.91 6.38 17.74
C LEU A 800 19.58 6.31 19.12
N ARG A 801 19.63 5.10 19.68
CA ARG A 801 20.26 4.81 20.98
C ARG A 801 20.74 3.37 21.04
N ALA A 802 21.63 3.10 22.00
CA ALA A 802 22.03 1.73 22.30
C ALA A 802 20.82 0.90 22.75
N ARG A 803 20.81 -0.38 22.37
CA ARG A 803 19.82 -1.39 22.77
C ARG A 803 20.51 -2.69 23.13
N GLU A 804 19.86 -3.48 23.97
CA GLU A 804 20.34 -4.83 24.27
C GLU A 804 20.23 -5.70 23.01
N ALA A 805 21.31 -6.40 22.67
CA ALA A 805 21.30 -7.37 21.59
C ALA A 805 20.58 -8.65 22.03
N ALA A 806 19.81 -9.25 21.13
CA ALA A 806 19.25 -10.57 21.36
C ALA A 806 20.37 -11.61 21.57
N PRO A 807 20.09 -12.78 22.18
CA PRO A 807 21.11 -13.80 22.39
C PRO A 807 21.76 -14.28 21.08
N VAL A 808 23.08 -14.46 21.10
CA VAL A 808 23.81 -15.04 19.96
C VAL A 808 23.48 -16.53 19.83
N MET A 809 22.95 -16.92 18.67
CA MET A 809 22.76 -18.32 18.33
C MET A 809 24.06 -18.90 17.74
N PRO A 810 24.55 -20.06 18.22
CA PRO A 810 25.67 -20.76 17.59
C PRO A 810 25.33 -21.14 16.14
N PRO A 811 26.26 -21.04 15.19
CA PRO A 811 26.00 -21.46 13.82
C PRO A 811 25.70 -22.97 13.78
N ALA A 812 24.72 -23.35 12.98
CA ALA A 812 24.37 -24.74 12.63
C ALA A 812 24.79 -25.07 11.19
N TRP A 813 25.74 -24.31 10.67
CA TRP A 813 26.30 -24.40 9.32
C TRP A 813 27.82 -24.53 9.38
N ASP A 814 28.39 -25.23 8.39
CA ASP A 814 29.82 -25.31 8.15
C ASP A 814 30.10 -25.14 6.64
N GLU A 815 30.81 -24.08 6.27
CA GLU A 815 31.20 -23.81 4.88
C GLU A 815 32.02 -24.93 4.24
N LYS A 816 32.76 -25.67 5.05
CA LYS A 816 33.62 -26.76 4.60
C LYS A 816 32.86 -28.08 4.49
N ALA A 817 31.62 -28.13 4.95
CA ALA A 817 30.79 -29.31 4.80
C ALA A 817 30.48 -29.55 3.30
N PRO A 818 30.26 -30.82 2.92
CA PRO A 818 29.71 -31.13 1.62
C PRO A 818 28.42 -30.35 1.33
N ALA A 819 28.09 -30.14 0.06
CA ALA A 819 26.87 -29.48 -0.40
C ALA A 819 25.61 -30.38 -0.22
N GLU A 820 25.50 -31.01 0.93
CA GLU A 820 24.39 -31.85 1.38
C GLU A 820 24.15 -31.62 2.87
N GLY A 821 22.95 -31.95 3.32
CA GLY A 821 22.60 -32.04 4.74
C GLY A 821 21.62 -33.19 4.97
N THR A 822 21.04 -33.28 6.16
CA THR A 822 20.10 -34.36 6.49
C THR A 822 18.76 -33.85 6.98
N TYR A 823 17.72 -34.65 6.70
CA TYR A 823 16.36 -34.46 7.21
C TYR A 823 15.96 -35.65 8.07
N LEU A 824 15.38 -35.38 9.23
CA LEU A 824 14.69 -36.35 10.09
C LEU A 824 13.22 -35.96 10.24
N VAL A 825 12.32 -36.80 9.75
CA VAL A 825 10.87 -36.73 10.03
C VAL A 825 10.58 -37.75 11.13
N GLN A 826 10.02 -37.32 12.26
CA GLN A 826 9.77 -38.24 13.37
C GLN A 826 8.58 -39.16 13.10
N ASN A 827 7.47 -38.62 12.60
CA ASN A 827 6.29 -39.41 12.24
C ASN A 827 5.43 -38.69 11.19
N VAL A 828 5.37 -39.22 9.97
CA VAL A 828 4.55 -38.67 8.87
C VAL A 828 3.04 -38.62 9.18
N TYR A 829 2.57 -39.41 10.14
CA TYR A 829 1.16 -39.46 10.54
C TYR A 829 0.75 -38.40 11.58
N ASP A 830 1.71 -37.69 12.18
CA ASP A 830 1.39 -36.49 12.95
C ASP A 830 1.22 -35.33 11.96
N SER A 831 0.04 -35.27 11.35
CA SER A 831 -0.23 -34.39 10.21
C SER A 831 -1.46 -33.52 10.38
N ASP A 832 -1.42 -32.34 9.77
CA ASP A 832 -2.57 -31.46 9.60
C ASP A 832 -2.68 -31.03 8.12
N PRO A 833 -3.74 -31.43 7.38
CA PRO A 833 -4.84 -32.29 7.81
C PRO A 833 -4.41 -33.73 8.14
N ALA A 834 -5.25 -34.44 8.90
CA ALA A 834 -5.05 -35.86 9.17
C ALA A 834 -5.00 -36.68 7.88
N LEU A 835 -4.02 -37.57 7.75
CA LEU A 835 -3.94 -38.48 6.61
C LEU A 835 -5.05 -39.56 6.67
N PRO A 836 -5.54 -40.05 5.52
CA PRO A 836 -6.40 -41.22 5.48
C PRO A 836 -5.70 -42.47 6.06
N ASP A 837 -6.48 -43.48 6.43
CA ASP A 837 -6.00 -44.78 6.94
C ASP A 837 -5.30 -45.59 5.82
N GLU A 838 -4.12 -45.14 5.44
CA GLU A 838 -3.28 -45.66 4.36
C GLU A 838 -1.83 -45.78 4.84
N LYS A 839 -1.15 -46.85 4.43
CA LYS A 839 0.26 -47.03 4.79
C LYS A 839 1.15 -46.13 3.93
N ILE A 840 1.86 -45.20 4.57
CA ILE A 840 2.92 -44.41 3.94
C ILE A 840 4.18 -45.26 3.90
N THR A 841 4.75 -45.42 2.72
CA THR A 841 5.92 -46.29 2.50
C THR A 841 7.18 -45.52 2.16
N HIS A 842 7.03 -44.36 1.51
CA HIS A 842 8.13 -43.53 1.04
C HIS A 842 7.80 -42.05 1.12
N LEU A 843 8.83 -41.21 1.16
CA LEU A 843 8.73 -39.80 0.80
C LEU A 843 9.32 -39.60 -0.59
N ARG A 844 8.59 -38.92 -1.48
CA ARG A 844 9.16 -38.39 -2.73
C ARG A 844 9.81 -37.04 -2.46
N ILE A 845 11.04 -36.88 -2.93
CA ILE A 845 11.78 -35.63 -2.82
C ILE A 845 11.67 -34.90 -4.16
N VAL A 846 11.03 -33.74 -4.14
CA VAL A 846 10.77 -32.91 -5.30
C VAL A 846 11.55 -31.62 -5.16
N GLN A 847 12.29 -31.22 -6.18
CA GLN A 847 12.89 -29.91 -6.24
C GLN A 847 11.95 -28.96 -6.97
N VAL A 848 11.73 -27.79 -6.38
CA VAL A 848 10.98 -26.68 -6.99
C VAL A 848 11.99 -25.72 -7.62
N LEU A 849 11.87 -25.52 -8.93
CA LEU A 849 12.84 -24.81 -9.74
C LEU A 849 12.59 -23.30 -9.69
N PRO A 850 13.63 -22.49 -9.43
CA PRO A 850 13.58 -21.05 -9.69
C PRO A 850 13.30 -20.79 -11.17
N LYS A 851 12.47 -19.80 -11.46
CA LYS A 851 12.18 -19.42 -12.84
C LYS A 851 13.33 -18.61 -13.44
N SER A 852 13.88 -19.07 -14.57
CA SER A 852 15.04 -18.45 -15.24
C SER A 852 14.68 -17.37 -16.27
N THR A 853 13.39 -17.18 -16.58
CA THR A 853 12.92 -16.19 -17.57
C THR A 853 11.86 -15.25 -17.02
N SER A 854 11.81 -14.03 -17.56
CA SER A 854 10.91 -12.99 -17.09
C SER A 854 9.45 -13.16 -17.56
N GLY A 855 8.50 -12.93 -16.64
CA GLY A 855 7.05 -12.97 -16.87
C GLY A 855 6.41 -14.34 -16.63
N ALA A 856 5.27 -14.37 -15.93
CA ALA A 856 4.59 -15.55 -15.39
C ALA A 856 4.59 -16.82 -16.28
N ASN A 857 4.00 -16.73 -17.47
CA ASN A 857 3.84 -17.84 -18.41
C ASN A 857 4.74 -17.71 -19.66
N ASN A 858 5.90 -17.08 -19.50
CA ASN A 858 6.85 -16.85 -20.57
C ASN A 858 8.20 -17.54 -20.30
N PRO A 859 8.39 -18.80 -20.72
CA PRO A 859 7.36 -19.72 -21.19
C PRO A 859 6.57 -20.33 -20.02
N THR A 860 5.48 -21.04 -20.36
CA THR A 860 4.78 -21.94 -19.43
C THR A 860 5.50 -23.28 -19.36
N VAL A 861 5.36 -24.00 -18.24
CA VAL A 861 5.93 -25.35 -18.04
C VAL A 861 4.88 -26.46 -18.10
N GLY A 862 3.60 -26.11 -18.10
CA GLY A 862 2.47 -27.04 -18.15
C GLY A 862 1.12 -26.33 -18.26
N ALA A 863 0.03 -27.07 -18.13
CA ALA A 863 -1.33 -26.53 -18.26
C ALA A 863 -1.76 -25.60 -17.11
N ALA A 864 -1.08 -25.67 -15.96
CA ALA A 864 -1.32 -24.80 -14.82
C ALA A 864 -0.77 -23.38 -15.05
N ASN A 865 -1.60 -22.37 -14.79
CA ASN A 865 -1.23 -20.96 -14.86
C ASN A 865 -0.14 -20.63 -13.82
N ALA A 866 0.91 -19.93 -14.23
CA ALA A 866 2.06 -19.55 -13.40
C ALA A 866 2.69 -20.72 -12.62
N SER A 867 2.64 -21.92 -13.18
CA SER A 867 3.13 -23.11 -12.48
C SER A 867 4.61 -22.97 -12.13
N PRO A 868 5.02 -23.37 -10.91
CA PRO A 868 6.43 -23.58 -10.65
C PRO A 868 6.96 -24.73 -11.51
N GLY A 869 8.24 -24.65 -11.88
CA GLY A 869 8.96 -25.77 -12.48
C GLY A 869 9.32 -26.78 -11.40
N LYS A 870 9.35 -28.07 -11.73
CA LYS A 870 9.72 -29.12 -10.77
C LYS A 870 10.53 -30.21 -11.43
N GLN A 871 11.34 -30.88 -10.63
CA GLN A 871 11.98 -32.15 -10.96
C GLN A 871 11.92 -33.08 -9.74
N VAL A 872 11.83 -34.38 -9.99
CA VAL A 872 11.74 -35.38 -8.92
C VAL A 872 13.11 -36.00 -8.76
N LEU A 873 13.75 -35.75 -7.61
CA LEU A 873 15.07 -36.30 -7.31
C LEU A 873 14.99 -37.81 -7.07
N GLY A 874 13.88 -38.27 -6.49
CA GLY A 874 13.67 -39.67 -6.18
C GLY A 874 12.86 -39.89 -4.91
N THR A 875 13.05 -41.06 -4.28
CA THR A 875 12.34 -41.45 -3.07
C THR A 875 13.28 -41.87 -1.95
N VAL A 876 12.77 -41.84 -0.72
CA VAL A 876 13.44 -42.34 0.49
C VAL A 876 12.43 -43.14 1.31
N PRO A 877 12.86 -44.20 2.03
CA PRO A 877 11.94 -45.05 2.77
C PRO A 877 11.38 -44.37 4.02
N VAL A 878 10.12 -44.68 4.32
CA VAL A 878 9.44 -44.40 5.59
C VAL A 878 9.33 -45.70 6.37
N GLU A 879 9.79 -45.68 7.62
CA GLU A 879 9.80 -46.84 8.51
C GLU A 879 8.38 -47.18 9.02
N GLU A 880 8.22 -48.34 9.65
CA GLU A 880 6.92 -48.79 10.18
C GLU A 880 6.33 -47.88 11.27
N ASP A 881 7.17 -47.12 11.98
CA ASP A 881 6.76 -46.13 12.97
C ASP A 881 6.44 -44.75 12.35
N GLY A 882 6.45 -44.64 11.03
CA GLY A 882 6.21 -43.40 10.29
C GLY A 882 7.43 -42.48 10.18
N SER A 883 8.60 -42.88 10.69
CA SER A 883 9.80 -42.05 10.66
C SER A 883 10.57 -42.15 9.35
N ALA A 884 11.26 -41.08 8.96
CA ALA A 884 12.17 -41.05 7.82
C ALA A 884 13.44 -40.27 8.13
N PHE A 885 14.61 -40.78 7.71
CA PHE A 885 15.91 -40.16 7.91
C PHE A 885 16.76 -40.30 6.65
N PHE A 886 17.14 -39.18 6.04
CA PHE A 886 17.79 -39.18 4.72
C PHE A 886 18.71 -37.97 4.49
N THR A 887 19.63 -38.13 3.54
CA THR A 887 20.52 -37.07 3.06
C THR A 887 19.91 -36.40 1.84
N ALA A 888 20.00 -35.08 1.74
CA ALA A 888 19.49 -34.29 0.63
C ALA A 888 20.47 -33.19 0.21
N PRO A 889 20.44 -32.73 -1.07
CA PRO A 889 21.28 -31.62 -1.50
C PRO A 889 20.96 -30.33 -0.74
N SER A 890 21.99 -29.55 -0.45
CA SER A 890 21.85 -28.18 0.10
C SER A 890 21.76 -27.16 -1.02
N GLY A 891 21.22 -25.96 -0.72
CA GLY A 891 21.21 -24.85 -1.67
C GLY A 891 20.10 -24.87 -2.72
N ILE A 892 19.12 -25.78 -2.61
CA ILE A 892 17.98 -25.90 -3.52
C ILE A 892 16.66 -26.01 -2.75
N GLY A 893 15.57 -25.51 -3.36
CA GLY A 893 14.22 -25.59 -2.80
C GLY A 893 13.61 -26.98 -2.94
N LEU A 894 13.36 -27.65 -1.82
CA LEU A 894 12.83 -29.01 -1.73
C LEU A 894 11.42 -29.03 -1.16
N ALA A 895 10.56 -29.82 -1.78
CA ALA A 895 9.22 -30.18 -1.32
C ALA A 895 9.11 -31.69 -1.16
N PHE A 896 8.20 -32.13 -0.29
CA PHE A 896 8.02 -33.54 0.05
C PHE A 896 6.61 -34.03 -0.28
N GLN A 897 6.49 -35.28 -0.71
CA GLN A 897 5.21 -35.96 -0.89
C GLN A 897 5.20 -37.28 -0.12
N ALA A 898 4.21 -37.50 0.74
CA ALA A 898 4.02 -38.77 1.44
C ALA A 898 3.33 -39.76 0.50
N LEU A 899 3.96 -40.92 0.25
CA LEU A 899 3.51 -41.88 -0.76
C LEU A 899 2.88 -43.13 -0.15
N ASP A 900 1.75 -43.57 -0.74
CA ASP A 900 1.14 -44.87 -0.44
C ASP A 900 1.97 -46.05 -1.00
N ALA A 901 1.53 -47.28 -0.73
CA ALA A 901 2.21 -48.49 -1.21
C ALA A 901 2.24 -48.65 -2.75
N ARG A 902 1.47 -47.85 -3.50
CA ARG A 902 1.49 -47.80 -4.97
C ARG A 902 2.30 -46.61 -5.50
N GLY A 903 3.00 -45.88 -4.63
CA GLY A 903 3.83 -44.74 -4.98
C GLY A 903 3.06 -43.45 -5.25
N ARG A 904 1.76 -43.37 -4.91
CA ARG A 904 0.92 -42.20 -5.17
C ARG A 904 0.97 -41.24 -3.99
N ALA A 905 1.05 -39.94 -4.26
CA ALA A 905 1.06 -38.91 -3.22
C ALA A 905 -0.29 -38.88 -2.49
N VAL A 906 -0.25 -39.19 -1.19
CA VAL A 906 -1.36 -39.05 -0.24
C VAL A 906 -1.45 -37.61 0.26
N GLN A 907 -0.29 -36.99 0.53
CA GLN A 907 -0.19 -35.60 0.93
C GLN A 907 1.00 -34.93 0.23
N VAL A 908 0.81 -33.67 -0.17
CA VAL A 908 1.78 -32.89 -0.94
C VAL A 908 2.10 -31.60 -0.19
N MET A 909 3.39 -31.37 0.07
CA MET A 909 3.88 -30.08 0.55
C MET A 909 3.75 -29.03 -0.56
N ARG A 910 2.97 -27.97 -0.30
CA ARG A 910 2.76 -26.81 -1.20
C ARG A 910 3.58 -25.60 -0.75
N SER A 911 4.85 -25.86 -0.45
CA SER A 911 5.85 -24.94 0.06
C SER A 911 7.24 -25.51 -0.24
N VAL A 912 8.31 -24.81 0.12
CA VAL A 912 9.67 -25.34 0.05
C VAL A 912 10.43 -25.22 1.37
N SER A 913 11.25 -26.22 1.65
CA SER A 913 12.34 -26.21 2.62
C SER A 913 13.67 -26.23 1.87
N TYR A 914 14.75 -25.79 2.51
CA TYR A 914 16.11 -25.89 1.96
C TYR A 914 17.10 -26.08 3.11
N LEU A 915 18.27 -26.61 2.78
CA LEU A 915 19.37 -26.82 3.72
C LEU A 915 20.55 -25.94 3.36
N GLN A 916 21.26 -25.47 4.39
CA GLN A 916 22.65 -25.04 4.25
C GLN A 916 23.59 -26.27 4.20
N PRO A 917 24.82 -26.14 3.67
CA PRO A 917 25.83 -27.20 3.72
C PRO A 917 26.04 -27.75 5.14
N GLY A 918 25.95 -29.07 5.30
CA GLY A 918 26.13 -29.77 6.56
C GLY A 918 24.98 -29.64 7.58
N GLU A 919 23.89 -28.96 7.22
CA GLU A 919 22.74 -28.75 8.11
C GLU A 919 22.03 -30.08 8.44
N ASN A 920 21.57 -30.21 9.68
CA ASN A 920 20.66 -31.27 10.09
C ASN A 920 19.32 -30.66 10.48
N ALA A 921 18.29 -30.90 9.68
CA ALA A 921 16.93 -30.42 9.91
C ALA A 921 16.04 -31.55 10.43
N SER A 922 15.06 -31.21 11.28
CA SER A 922 14.08 -32.18 11.77
C SER A 922 12.69 -31.58 11.90
N CYS A 923 11.65 -32.35 11.58
CA CYS A 923 10.26 -32.02 11.90
C CYS A 923 9.60 -33.16 12.68
N VAL A 924 8.55 -32.83 13.45
CA VAL A 924 7.81 -33.85 14.21
C VAL A 924 6.93 -34.65 13.24
N GLY A 925 6.26 -33.99 12.31
CA GLY A 925 5.43 -34.66 11.32
C GLY A 925 5.18 -33.85 10.06
N CYS A 926 4.10 -34.16 9.36
CA CYS A 926 3.75 -33.55 8.08
C CYS A 926 2.74 -32.41 8.29
N HIS A 927 3.23 -31.18 8.45
CA HIS A 927 2.41 -30.03 8.87
C HIS A 927 1.82 -30.23 10.28
N GLU A 928 2.61 -30.74 11.22
CA GLU A 928 2.15 -30.99 12.58
C GLU A 928 1.60 -29.73 13.27
N ASN A 929 0.66 -29.91 14.21
CA ASN A 929 0.19 -28.81 15.04
C ASN A 929 1.29 -28.35 16.00
N ARG A 930 1.74 -27.11 15.82
CA ARG A 930 2.88 -26.52 16.55
C ARG A 930 2.58 -26.13 18.00
N HIS A 931 1.32 -26.14 18.40
CA HIS A 931 0.89 -25.92 19.78
C HIS A 931 0.74 -27.24 20.56
N ARG A 932 0.83 -28.38 19.86
CA ARG A 932 0.82 -29.68 20.50
C ARG A 932 2.24 -30.00 20.97
N ALA A 933 2.38 -30.35 22.25
CA ALA A 933 3.63 -30.91 22.72
C ALA A 933 3.97 -32.17 21.89
N PRO A 934 5.23 -32.33 21.44
CA PRO A 934 5.66 -33.58 20.82
C PRO A 934 5.28 -34.75 21.73
N LEU A 935 4.84 -35.88 21.15
CA LEU A 935 4.41 -37.04 21.92
C LEU A 935 5.47 -37.40 22.98
N ALA A 936 5.03 -37.46 24.24
CA ALA A 936 5.91 -37.71 25.38
C ALA A 936 6.49 -39.13 25.30
N GLY A 937 7.71 -39.22 24.77
CA GLY A 937 8.47 -40.46 24.65
C GLY A 937 9.61 -40.26 23.68
N GLY A 938 10.81 -40.00 24.19
CA GLY A 938 12.07 -40.04 23.44
C GLY A 938 12.40 -41.46 22.98
N SER A 939 11.49 -42.11 22.25
CA SER A 939 11.85 -43.30 21.48
C SER A 939 12.72 -42.83 20.33
N VAL A 940 13.98 -43.25 20.33
CA VAL A 940 14.82 -43.25 19.14
C VAL A 940 13.99 -43.86 18.00
N THR A 941 13.61 -43.05 17.02
CA THR A 941 12.79 -43.48 15.87
C THR A 941 13.52 -44.61 15.13
N LEU A 942 12.79 -45.49 14.45
CA LEU A 942 13.42 -46.56 13.68
C LEU A 942 14.42 -45.98 12.66
N ALA A 943 14.09 -44.86 12.02
CA ALA A 943 14.95 -44.25 11.01
C ALA A 943 16.25 -43.68 11.62
N SER A 944 16.21 -43.15 12.85
CA SER A 944 17.40 -42.59 13.52
C SER A 944 18.37 -43.65 14.06
N LYS A 945 18.01 -44.94 14.05
CA LYS A 945 18.89 -46.05 14.45
C LYS A 945 19.87 -46.49 13.36
N ARG A 946 19.71 -45.97 12.14
CA ARG A 946 20.56 -46.28 10.98
C ARG A 946 21.18 -45.00 10.41
N ALA A 947 22.11 -45.17 9.48
CA ALA A 947 22.61 -44.07 8.68
C ALA A 947 21.47 -43.44 7.84
N PRO A 948 21.55 -42.13 7.50
CA PRO A 948 20.57 -41.49 6.65
C PRO A 948 20.53 -42.17 5.28
N SER A 949 19.34 -42.45 4.77
CA SER A 949 19.17 -43.03 3.44
C SER A 949 19.65 -42.06 2.36
N ARG A 950 20.20 -42.60 1.28
CA ARG A 950 20.42 -41.85 0.03
C ARG A 950 19.12 -41.84 -0.77
N ILE A 951 18.91 -40.79 -1.55
CA ILE A 951 17.75 -40.70 -2.45
C ILE A 951 17.90 -41.76 -3.54
N GLU A 952 16.91 -42.64 -3.67
CA GLU A 952 16.81 -43.58 -4.78
C GLU A 952 16.24 -42.85 -5.99
N PRO A 953 16.97 -42.77 -7.13
CA PRO A 953 16.56 -41.95 -8.27
C PRO A 953 15.16 -42.30 -8.79
N GLY A 954 14.40 -41.27 -9.16
CA GLY A 954 13.08 -41.45 -9.78
C GLY A 954 13.13 -42.05 -11.19
N PRO A 955 11.97 -42.29 -11.83
CA PRO A 955 11.91 -42.88 -13.16
C PRO A 955 12.58 -42.00 -14.22
N ASP A 956 13.03 -42.59 -15.32
CA ASP A 956 13.66 -41.84 -16.40
C ASP A 956 12.77 -40.70 -16.94
N GLY A 957 13.37 -39.53 -17.16
CA GLY A 957 12.65 -38.30 -17.51
C GLY A 957 12.09 -37.52 -16.32
N SER A 958 12.44 -37.87 -15.08
CA SER A 958 12.08 -37.12 -13.86
C SER A 958 13.06 -36.02 -13.47
N LEU A 959 14.30 -36.09 -13.97
CA LEU A 959 15.40 -35.20 -13.65
C LEU A 959 16.23 -34.84 -14.91
N PRO A 960 15.99 -33.68 -15.55
CA PRO A 960 14.83 -32.80 -15.36
C PRO A 960 13.53 -33.45 -15.83
N LEU A 961 12.41 -32.99 -15.29
CA LEU A 961 11.08 -33.50 -15.67
C LEU A 961 10.82 -33.30 -17.18
N SER A 962 10.34 -34.33 -17.86
CA SER A 962 9.99 -34.27 -19.29
C SER A 962 8.87 -35.25 -19.60
N TYR A 963 7.69 -34.75 -19.97
CA TYR A 963 6.56 -35.60 -20.33
C TYR A 963 6.86 -36.53 -21.52
N PRO A 964 7.50 -36.06 -22.63
CA PRO A 964 7.82 -36.95 -23.75
C PRO A 964 8.82 -38.07 -23.41
N ILE A 965 9.68 -37.91 -22.41
CA ILE A 965 10.63 -38.96 -21.98
C ILE A 965 9.97 -39.88 -20.92
N MET A 966 9.20 -39.31 -20.01
CA MET A 966 8.62 -40.03 -18.88
C MET A 966 7.36 -40.80 -19.27
N VAL A 967 6.39 -40.13 -19.90
CA VAL A 967 5.01 -40.62 -20.09
C VAL A 967 4.79 -41.19 -21.49
N GLN A 968 5.25 -40.51 -22.54
CA GLN A 968 4.97 -40.95 -23.92
C GLN A 968 5.40 -42.40 -24.21
N PRO A 969 6.54 -42.93 -23.71
CA PRO A 969 6.93 -44.32 -23.94
C PRO A 969 5.94 -45.34 -23.35
N VAL A 970 5.27 -44.99 -22.24
CA VAL A 970 4.21 -45.82 -21.64
C VAL A 970 3.00 -45.86 -22.58
N LEU A 971 2.62 -44.71 -23.14
CA LEU A 971 1.49 -44.59 -24.07
C LEU A 971 1.76 -45.27 -25.41
N ASP A 972 2.97 -45.13 -25.95
CA ASP A 972 3.36 -45.75 -27.23
C ASP A 972 3.24 -47.27 -27.16
N ARG A 973 3.63 -47.86 -26.02
CA ARG A 973 3.56 -49.29 -25.79
C ARG A 973 2.13 -49.80 -25.55
N ASN A 974 1.35 -49.08 -24.75
CA ASN A 974 0.12 -49.62 -24.17
C ASN A 974 -1.18 -49.00 -24.74
N CYS A 975 -1.12 -47.82 -25.36
CA CYS A 975 -2.31 -47.02 -25.68
C CYS A 975 -2.41 -46.63 -27.17
N VAL A 976 -1.29 -46.27 -27.81
CA VAL A 976 -1.27 -45.69 -29.18
C VAL A 976 -1.84 -46.63 -30.24
N GLN A 977 -1.74 -47.95 -30.07
CA GLN A 977 -2.39 -48.92 -30.96
C GLN A 977 -3.91 -48.66 -31.15
N CYS A 978 -4.61 -48.24 -30.10
CA CYS A 978 -6.05 -47.98 -30.11
C CYS A 978 -6.38 -46.49 -30.22
N HIS A 979 -5.47 -45.63 -29.78
CA HIS A 979 -5.62 -44.18 -29.67
C HIS A 979 -4.71 -43.40 -30.65
N GLY A 980 -4.31 -44.04 -31.75
CA GLY A 980 -3.52 -43.46 -32.83
C GLY A 980 -4.08 -43.85 -34.21
N GLY A 981 -3.40 -43.44 -35.27
CA GLY A 981 -3.78 -43.73 -36.67
C GLY A 981 -5.04 -42.99 -37.14
N ASP A 982 -5.65 -43.48 -38.22
CA ASP A 982 -6.79 -42.82 -38.91
C ASP A 982 -8.14 -42.98 -38.21
N HIS A 983 -8.26 -43.94 -37.28
CA HIS A 983 -9.50 -44.28 -36.56
C HIS A 983 -9.30 -44.41 -35.04
N PRO A 984 -8.84 -43.34 -34.36
CA PRO A 984 -8.60 -43.35 -32.92
C PRO A 984 -9.91 -43.53 -32.14
N LYS A 985 -9.89 -44.41 -31.14
CA LYS A 985 -11.05 -44.68 -30.29
C LYS A 985 -11.27 -43.59 -29.24
N GLY A 986 -12.52 -43.41 -28.85
CA GLY A 986 -12.89 -42.66 -27.64
C GLY A 986 -14.39 -42.64 -27.36
N PRO A 987 -14.79 -42.11 -26.20
CA PRO A 987 -16.16 -42.20 -25.70
C PRO A 987 -17.14 -41.44 -26.60
N GLY A 988 -18.28 -42.08 -26.88
CA GLY A 988 -19.31 -41.50 -27.76
C GLY A 988 -18.85 -41.25 -29.20
N GLY A 989 -17.80 -41.94 -29.66
CA GLY A 989 -17.23 -41.76 -31.01
C GLY A 989 -16.29 -40.55 -31.15
N LYS A 990 -16.00 -39.81 -30.07
CA LYS A 990 -15.02 -38.72 -30.09
C LYS A 990 -13.60 -39.28 -30.01
N ALA A 991 -12.78 -39.00 -31.02
CA ALA A 991 -11.39 -39.39 -31.08
C ALA A 991 -10.58 -38.91 -29.85
N ILE A 992 -9.83 -39.81 -29.21
CA ILE A 992 -8.77 -39.46 -28.25
C ILE A 992 -7.44 -39.86 -28.90
N LEU A 993 -6.59 -38.88 -29.20
CA LEU A 993 -5.28 -39.08 -29.83
C LEU A 993 -4.17 -39.04 -28.77
N LEU A 994 -3.43 -40.14 -28.63
CA LEU A 994 -2.39 -40.31 -27.62
C LEU A 994 -0.98 -40.42 -28.22
N THR A 995 -0.78 -39.96 -29.45
CA THR A 995 0.54 -39.93 -30.10
C THR A 995 1.42 -38.81 -29.52
N GLY A 996 2.74 -39.01 -29.57
CA GLY A 996 3.75 -38.02 -29.17
C GLY A 996 3.97 -36.90 -30.20
N GLU A 997 3.10 -36.78 -31.20
CA GLU A 997 3.22 -35.73 -32.21
C GLU A 997 2.95 -34.35 -31.57
N PRO A 998 3.75 -33.32 -31.91
CA PRO A 998 3.50 -31.96 -31.43
C PRO A 998 2.10 -31.44 -31.82
N GLU A 999 1.43 -30.80 -30.86
CA GLU A 999 0.18 -30.08 -31.06
C GLU A 999 0.22 -28.78 -30.24
N GLY A 1000 0.49 -27.68 -30.93
CA GLY A 1000 0.73 -26.39 -30.29
C GLY A 1000 1.96 -26.44 -29.39
N ARG A 1001 1.78 -26.09 -28.11
CA ARG A 1001 2.85 -26.03 -27.11
C ARG A 1001 3.27 -27.37 -26.53
N TYR A 1002 2.48 -28.43 -26.73
CA TYR A 1002 2.68 -29.74 -26.11
C TYR A 1002 2.58 -30.85 -27.16
N THR A 1003 2.35 -32.10 -26.75
CA THR A 1003 1.98 -33.21 -27.65
C THR A 1003 0.48 -33.45 -27.65
N LYS A 1004 -0.05 -34.12 -28.69
CA LYS A 1004 -1.45 -34.56 -28.76
C LYS A 1004 -1.87 -35.35 -27.52
N SER A 1005 -1.01 -36.28 -27.09
CA SER A 1005 -1.21 -37.07 -25.87
C SER A 1005 -1.35 -36.23 -24.60
N TYR A 1006 -0.50 -35.23 -24.40
CA TYR A 1006 -0.58 -34.36 -23.24
C TYR A 1006 -1.89 -33.58 -23.23
N ASN A 1007 -2.24 -32.94 -24.36
CA ASN A 1007 -3.47 -32.16 -24.49
C ASN A 1007 -4.72 -33.03 -24.21
N ALA A 1008 -4.72 -34.28 -24.68
CA ALA A 1008 -5.81 -35.21 -24.44
C ALA A 1008 -5.90 -35.69 -22.98
N LEU A 1009 -4.77 -35.90 -22.29
CA LEU A 1009 -4.76 -36.48 -20.94
C LEU A 1009 -4.85 -35.44 -19.83
N VAL A 1010 -4.28 -34.25 -20.00
CA VAL A 1010 -4.18 -33.25 -18.92
C VAL A 1010 -5.55 -32.80 -18.40
N GLU A 1011 -6.59 -32.82 -19.23
CA GLU A 1011 -7.98 -32.54 -18.82
C GLU A 1011 -8.58 -33.58 -17.86
N ARG A 1012 -7.93 -34.74 -17.72
CA ARG A 1012 -8.35 -35.85 -16.85
C ARG A 1012 -7.45 -36.00 -15.61
N VAL A 1013 -6.48 -35.11 -15.46
CA VAL A 1013 -5.57 -35.06 -14.31
C VAL A 1013 -6.06 -33.97 -13.36
N SER A 1014 -6.09 -34.27 -12.07
CA SER A 1014 -6.36 -33.28 -11.03
C SER A 1014 -5.06 -32.56 -10.67
N TYR A 1015 -4.92 -31.32 -11.09
CA TYR A 1015 -3.75 -30.47 -10.82
C TYR A 1015 -4.20 -29.11 -10.28
N ALA A 1016 -3.33 -28.49 -9.49
CA ALA A 1016 -3.54 -27.18 -8.90
C ALA A 1016 -3.15 -26.07 -9.88
N ALA A 1017 -4.07 -25.11 -10.10
CA ALA A 1017 -3.84 -23.95 -10.95
C ALA A 1017 -4.73 -22.78 -10.53
N TRP A 1018 -4.14 -21.62 -10.25
CA TRP A 1018 -4.90 -20.43 -9.88
C TRP A 1018 -5.54 -19.76 -11.11
N GLY A 1019 -6.76 -19.23 -10.93
CA GLY A 1019 -7.56 -18.62 -12.00
C GLY A 1019 -8.50 -19.57 -12.77
N ARG A 1020 -8.72 -20.81 -12.30
CA ARG A 1020 -9.60 -21.83 -12.93
C ARG A 1020 -11.00 -21.96 -12.31
N GLY A 1021 -11.68 -20.84 -12.03
CA GLY A 1021 -13.07 -20.82 -11.54
C GLY A 1021 -13.19 -20.45 -10.06
N GLU A 1022 -14.37 -20.68 -9.46
CA GLU A 1022 -14.66 -20.37 -8.05
C GLU A 1022 -14.05 -21.40 -7.08
N PHE A 1023 -13.98 -21.08 -5.79
CA PHE A 1023 -13.52 -21.99 -4.74
C PHE A 1023 -14.29 -23.32 -4.77
N PRO A 1024 -13.64 -24.51 -4.79
CA PRO A 1024 -12.19 -24.76 -4.65
C PRO A 1024 -11.42 -24.89 -5.98
N ALA A 1025 -12.04 -24.65 -7.14
CA ALA A 1025 -11.37 -24.65 -8.46
C ALA A 1025 -10.49 -23.42 -8.74
N GLY A 1026 -10.60 -22.37 -7.91
CA GLY A 1026 -9.79 -21.15 -7.97
C GLY A 1026 -8.39 -21.23 -7.35
N ASN A 1027 -8.02 -22.37 -6.76
CA ASN A 1027 -6.74 -22.59 -6.04
C ASN A 1027 -6.59 -21.76 -4.76
N CYS A 1028 -7.71 -21.44 -4.12
CA CYS A 1028 -7.80 -20.56 -2.94
C CYS A 1028 -7.86 -21.36 -1.61
N GLU A 1029 -7.75 -22.69 -1.67
CA GLU A 1029 -7.62 -23.55 -0.50
C GLU A 1029 -6.24 -23.39 0.15
N PRO A 1030 -6.17 -23.07 1.45
CA PRO A 1030 -4.89 -22.84 2.10
C PRO A 1030 -4.04 -24.11 2.25
N LEU A 1031 -4.69 -25.27 2.46
CA LEU A 1031 -4.01 -26.56 2.64
C LEU A 1031 -4.39 -27.54 1.53
N ALA A 1032 -3.46 -28.43 1.17
CA ALA A 1032 -3.77 -29.58 0.32
C ALA A 1032 -4.55 -30.62 1.14
N MET A 1033 -5.75 -30.97 0.68
CA MET A 1033 -6.50 -32.10 1.22
C MET A 1033 -6.08 -33.39 0.51
N PRO A 1034 -5.95 -34.51 1.23
CA PRO A 1034 -5.74 -35.82 0.61
C PRO A 1034 -6.77 -36.10 -0.49
N ASP A 1035 -6.34 -36.83 -1.53
CA ASP A 1035 -7.16 -37.21 -2.69
C ASP A 1035 -7.65 -36.04 -3.57
N PHE A 1036 -7.30 -34.79 -3.26
CA PHE A 1036 -7.77 -33.64 -4.02
C PHE A 1036 -6.99 -33.44 -5.33
N PHE A 1037 -5.66 -33.54 -5.28
CA PHE A 1037 -4.76 -33.38 -6.44
C PHE A 1037 -3.94 -34.64 -6.72
N GLY A 1038 -3.16 -34.62 -7.81
CA GLY A 1038 -2.23 -35.67 -8.17
C GLY A 1038 -2.92 -36.93 -8.67
N ALA A 1039 -2.20 -38.05 -8.65
CA ALA A 1039 -2.67 -39.33 -9.17
C ALA A 1039 -3.96 -39.79 -8.47
N ARG A 1040 -4.06 -39.66 -7.14
CA ARG A 1040 -5.22 -40.11 -6.37
C ARG A 1040 -6.50 -39.30 -6.68
N GLY A 1041 -6.36 -38.00 -6.92
CA GLY A 1041 -7.47 -37.14 -7.32
C GLY A 1041 -7.88 -37.29 -8.79
N SER A 1042 -6.99 -37.80 -9.65
CA SER A 1042 -7.17 -37.83 -11.10
C SER A 1042 -8.16 -38.88 -11.58
N ALA A 1043 -9.13 -38.46 -12.41
CA ALA A 1043 -10.05 -39.38 -13.08
C ALA A 1043 -9.31 -40.37 -14.00
N LEU A 1044 -8.19 -39.94 -14.58
CA LEU A 1044 -7.32 -40.80 -15.39
C LEU A 1044 -6.78 -41.99 -14.59
N MET A 1045 -6.25 -41.77 -13.39
CA MET A 1045 -5.70 -42.85 -12.57
C MET A 1045 -6.79 -43.80 -12.06
N LYS A 1046 -7.94 -43.25 -11.65
CA LYS A 1046 -9.10 -44.08 -11.23
C LYS A 1046 -9.54 -45.03 -12.34
N MET A 1047 -9.60 -44.55 -13.58
CA MET A 1047 -9.92 -45.36 -14.75
C MET A 1047 -8.85 -46.44 -15.02
N LEU A 1048 -7.57 -46.12 -14.85
CA LEU A 1048 -6.49 -47.11 -15.00
C LEU A 1048 -6.52 -48.18 -13.89
N ASP A 1049 -6.83 -47.80 -12.65
CA ASP A 1049 -7.00 -48.71 -11.51
C ASP A 1049 -8.20 -49.66 -11.68
N GLU A 1050 -9.30 -49.19 -12.30
CA GLU A 1050 -10.47 -50.01 -12.67
C GLU A 1050 -10.20 -50.97 -13.85
N GLY A 1051 -9.12 -50.70 -14.59
CA GLY A 1051 -8.72 -51.43 -15.78
C GLY A 1051 -9.29 -50.84 -17.07
N HIS A 1052 -8.48 -50.84 -18.12
CA HIS A 1052 -8.88 -50.38 -19.46
C HIS A 1052 -8.71 -51.50 -20.49
N HIS A 1053 -9.81 -52.23 -20.74
CA HIS A 1053 -9.84 -53.42 -21.58
C HIS A 1053 -8.85 -54.50 -21.10
N ASN A 1054 -7.77 -54.74 -21.84
CA ASN A 1054 -6.75 -55.76 -21.54
C ASN A 1054 -5.36 -55.12 -21.34
N VAL A 1055 -5.30 -53.81 -21.07
CA VAL A 1055 -4.03 -53.13 -20.81
C VAL A 1055 -3.60 -53.45 -19.38
N GLU A 1056 -2.40 -54.00 -19.24
CA GLU A 1056 -1.74 -54.25 -17.95
C GLU A 1056 -0.45 -53.42 -17.89
N LEU A 1057 -0.36 -52.50 -16.93
CA LEU A 1057 0.83 -51.68 -16.73
C LEU A 1057 1.79 -52.39 -15.77
N SER A 1058 3.07 -52.41 -16.14
CA SER A 1058 4.13 -52.82 -15.21
C SER A 1058 4.29 -51.80 -14.06
N PRO A 1059 4.93 -52.18 -12.93
CA PRO A 1059 5.18 -51.25 -11.83
C PRO A 1059 5.93 -49.97 -12.25
N GLU A 1060 6.94 -50.08 -13.13
CA GLU A 1060 7.69 -48.92 -13.64
C GLU A 1060 6.80 -48.00 -14.50
N GLU A 1061 5.95 -48.56 -15.36
CA GLU A 1061 5.02 -47.79 -16.20
C GLU A 1061 3.99 -47.06 -15.35
N HIS A 1062 3.50 -47.70 -14.29
CA HIS A 1062 2.61 -47.09 -13.31
C HIS A 1062 3.31 -45.94 -12.57
N GLU A 1063 4.54 -46.14 -12.09
CA GLU A 1063 5.33 -45.12 -11.40
C GLU A 1063 5.56 -43.87 -12.26
N ARG A 1064 5.84 -44.03 -13.55
CA ARG A 1064 5.98 -42.92 -14.51
C ARG A 1064 4.72 -42.06 -14.60
N LEU A 1065 3.55 -42.70 -14.75
CA LEU A 1065 2.27 -41.97 -14.84
C LEU A 1065 1.92 -41.28 -13.52
N VAL A 1066 2.10 -41.96 -12.40
CA VAL A 1066 1.85 -41.41 -11.06
C VAL A 1066 2.76 -40.22 -10.78
N THR A 1067 4.06 -40.36 -11.02
CA THR A 1067 5.04 -39.29 -10.77
C THR A 1067 4.72 -38.03 -11.58
N TRP A 1068 4.32 -38.18 -12.85
CA TRP A 1068 3.89 -37.06 -13.67
C TRP A 1068 2.65 -36.34 -13.11
N MET A 1069 1.61 -37.10 -12.73
CA MET A 1069 0.38 -36.52 -12.17
C MET A 1069 0.66 -35.81 -10.83
N ASP A 1070 1.42 -36.46 -9.94
CA ASP A 1070 1.78 -35.92 -8.62
C ASP A 1070 2.73 -34.71 -8.72
N ALA A 1071 3.49 -34.57 -9.80
CA ALA A 1071 4.31 -33.40 -10.10
C ALA A 1071 3.48 -32.23 -10.69
N ASN A 1072 2.17 -32.19 -10.45
CA ASN A 1072 1.23 -31.18 -10.96
C ASN A 1072 1.07 -31.19 -12.49
N ALA A 1073 1.21 -32.37 -13.11
CA ALA A 1073 1.01 -32.60 -14.55
C ALA A 1073 1.87 -31.71 -15.46
N LEU A 1074 3.11 -31.43 -15.05
CA LEU A 1074 4.04 -30.64 -15.86
C LEU A 1074 4.37 -31.32 -17.20
N PHE A 1075 4.66 -30.51 -18.21
CA PHE A 1075 5.16 -30.99 -19.50
C PHE A 1075 6.69 -30.80 -19.60
N TYR A 1076 7.16 -29.63 -19.16
CA TYR A 1076 8.55 -29.20 -19.21
C TYR A 1076 9.19 -29.13 -17.82
N GLY A 1077 10.48 -29.43 -17.75
CA GLY A 1077 11.35 -29.31 -16.56
C GLY A 1077 12.30 -28.13 -16.66
N THR A 1078 11.95 -27.11 -17.46
CA THR A 1078 12.80 -25.95 -17.74
C THR A 1078 11.95 -24.74 -18.13
N PHE A 1079 12.43 -23.54 -17.80
CA PHE A 1079 11.89 -22.27 -18.26
C PHE A 1079 12.63 -21.71 -19.48
N ASN A 1080 13.64 -22.40 -20.00
CA ASN A 1080 14.38 -21.97 -21.18
C ASN A 1080 13.64 -22.40 -22.47
N HIS A 1081 13.32 -21.46 -23.35
CA HIS A 1081 12.57 -21.74 -24.60
C HIS A 1081 13.26 -22.76 -25.49
N ALA A 1082 14.58 -22.68 -25.66
CA ALA A 1082 15.32 -23.60 -26.52
C ALA A 1082 15.32 -25.03 -25.96
N ASP A 1083 15.43 -25.17 -24.64
CA ASP A 1083 15.34 -26.48 -23.99
C ASP A 1083 13.91 -27.05 -23.98
N GLN A 1084 12.87 -26.20 -23.93
CA GLN A 1084 11.49 -26.65 -24.12
C GLN A 1084 11.29 -27.24 -25.52
N GLU A 1085 11.78 -26.59 -26.58
CA GLU A 1085 11.69 -27.14 -27.94
C GLU A 1085 12.36 -28.52 -28.05
N ARG A 1086 13.50 -28.71 -27.38
CA ARG A 1086 14.21 -29.99 -27.31
C ARG A 1086 13.41 -31.04 -26.54
N GLN A 1087 12.91 -30.69 -25.35
CA GLN A 1087 12.08 -31.59 -24.54
C GLN A 1087 10.79 -31.98 -25.26
N GLN A 1088 10.16 -31.08 -26.05
CA GLN A 1088 8.96 -31.40 -26.85
C GLN A 1088 9.21 -32.53 -27.86
N ARG A 1089 10.44 -32.64 -28.38
CA ARG A 1089 10.88 -33.71 -29.28
C ARG A 1089 11.38 -34.96 -28.56
N GLY A 1090 11.34 -34.99 -27.23
CA GLY A 1090 11.86 -36.10 -26.42
C GLY A 1090 13.38 -36.11 -26.27
N GLU A 1091 14.06 -34.97 -26.52
CA GLU A 1091 15.50 -34.85 -26.32
C GLU A 1091 15.84 -34.52 -24.85
N ARG A 1092 16.96 -35.05 -24.36
CA ARG A 1092 17.49 -34.73 -23.02
C ARG A 1092 18.15 -33.34 -23.00
N ILE A 1093 18.10 -32.70 -21.85
CA ILE A 1093 18.73 -31.40 -21.55
C ILE A 1093 19.66 -31.55 -20.33
N ALA A 1094 20.53 -30.57 -20.10
CA ALA A 1094 21.55 -30.65 -19.05
C ALA A 1094 21.00 -30.41 -17.63
N GLY A 1095 19.89 -29.66 -17.50
CA GLY A 1095 19.39 -29.15 -16.23
C GLY A 1095 18.90 -27.71 -16.36
N PRO A 1096 18.25 -27.14 -15.34
CA PRO A 1096 17.88 -25.73 -15.31
C PRO A 1096 19.11 -24.81 -15.16
N ASP A 1097 19.09 -23.63 -15.79
CA ASP A 1097 20.24 -22.70 -15.89
C ASP A 1097 20.71 -22.07 -14.56
N LEU A 1098 19.86 -22.05 -13.52
CA LEU A 1098 20.11 -21.35 -12.25
C LEU A 1098 20.63 -22.28 -11.13
N GLU A 1099 21.06 -23.49 -11.48
CA GLU A 1099 21.49 -24.54 -10.53
C GLU A 1099 22.93 -25.01 -10.74
#